data_AF-A0A1V4I753-F1
#
_entry.id   AF-A0A1V4I753-F1
#
_cell.length_a   1.000
_cell.length_b   1.000
_cell.length_c   1.000
_cell.angle_alpha   90.00
_cell.angle_beta   90.00
_cell.angle_gamma   90.00
#
_symmetry.space_group_name_H-M   'P 1'
#
loop_
_entity.id
_entity.type
_entity.pdbx_description
1 polymer ?
#
loop_
_entity_poly.entity_id
_entity_poly.type
_entity_poly.pdbx_seq_one_letter_code
_entity_poly.pdbx_strand_id
1 'polypeptide(L)'
;MDFEVIVKYHGDIKRLEEELGVEVEILSEKFAIITISESELGRLLEYNEIEYIERPFILGPSLTSFEASGIDFFKSTTDLSGEGVLIGIIDSGVDFRHPLFINEDGTSKIVRIWDQTREGNPPDGFKSGYEYTKEDIDNALKGDEIPFFDNIGHGTHVAGIASTIAPNSEIAVVKIGTRGIESFGRSTEFMRGIKYLIDLAQSMNKPLVINISYGSNEGAKDGSSLFEEYIDDISLRGKTIVVVASGNEGDKSHHKHIRLLNNMVKPVEFSVGGGEREITIEIWKKFSDDFSFSVRNPSGAETQKIDKNSGEVNVNLGNTSINAFFSRATPYSLNERAVVTLRGREFIQPGVWSLNFEAQDIVEGDINIYLPISEQLSRDTRFLDPTIVRTITTPATARRVISVGSYNHNLDIISAFSGRGDARLREIKPDIVAPGEDIVSSLPSGSYGALSGTSMAAPHVAGAAALLMEWGIVNNNDPFLYGQRLKAKLLKEARRDRPFLIYPNETWGYGKLDLSRISTRTLGWHYRNENTNDYIIMYEGDIISALAEEGINKVQIIDRKYAIVYLDLNLDESIFNKIPEVTYYQKPFRMVPLIDTSVDKIGAKFFQNHPYIPLTGRGVLTAIIDSGIDYTHPDFIYEDGRTKIVSIWDQTVDGNPPQGFIFGKEYTRDEIDDALISGERLEHTDQTGHGTMIGGIVGGRGALNSRYVGVAPDSEFIVVKLRDQGGYYKSSDLILGIKYAYEMARRMRMPLVINISLGTNEGSHDGMTILENYIYELSRDRGIIFVAAAGNEADKMTKLSGRFNNTGEIQDIEIVVGANEGDLDVMIWARKPDKVSVSMISPTGEFIDRIPAKLNEEEIVRFILEDTTAIVRYRYPEELTGDEFITIHFKDIKPGNWIIRLHGDNIVDGRYNVYLPNKSLIGEQTRFLRADPYGTIVTPATAESVISVGAYNHRDNSLYSGSSRGPTRDDKIKPDLVAPGVGITSTTPGGYGTFTGTSVAAAHVAGVVALLLEWGILNGNDPTMYTQKVKTYLTRGTEQRPGEDHPNISWGYGILNLRRAFEQVRSQEAWSYPVFLRKGEGE
;
A
#
# COMPACT_ATOMS: atom_id res chain seq x y z
N MET A 1 -56.94 -23.14 13.78
CA MET A 1 -55.56 -23.53 13.47
C MET A 1 -55.05 -24.19 14.70
N ASP A 2 -54.48 -25.36 14.52
CA ASP A 2 -53.90 -26.15 15.58
C ASP A 2 -52.43 -25.69 15.70
N PHE A 3 -52.00 -25.47 16.93
CA PHE A 3 -50.72 -24.86 17.29
C PHE A 3 -49.86 -25.91 17.97
N GLU A 4 -48.64 -26.09 17.48
CA GLU A 4 -47.61 -26.82 18.21
C GLU A 4 -47.03 -25.93 19.33
N VAL A 5 -46.79 -26.52 20.50
CA VAL A 5 -45.97 -25.93 21.56
C VAL A 5 -44.99 -26.96 22.12
N ILE A 6 -43.77 -26.52 22.39
CA ILE A 6 -42.76 -27.33 23.08
C ILE A 6 -43.02 -27.21 24.58
N VAL A 7 -43.24 -28.33 25.26
CA VAL A 7 -43.45 -28.36 26.70
C VAL A 7 -42.31 -29.09 27.40
N LYS A 8 -41.81 -28.48 28.48
CA LYS A 8 -40.96 -29.16 29.46
C LYS A 8 -41.87 -29.67 30.57
N TYR A 9 -41.77 -30.95 30.90
CA TYR A 9 -42.76 -31.63 31.76
C TYR A 9 -42.13 -32.65 32.72
N HIS A 10 -42.93 -33.08 33.70
CA HIS A 10 -42.69 -34.26 34.52
C HIS A 10 -43.98 -35.07 34.73
N GLY A 11 -43.88 -36.36 35.05
CA GLY A 11 -45.04 -37.23 35.24
C GLY A 11 -45.56 -37.82 33.93
N ASP A 12 -46.86 -38.08 33.85
CA ASP A 12 -47.51 -38.69 32.67
C ASP A 12 -48.26 -37.62 31.85
N ILE A 13 -47.57 -37.13 30.83
CA ILE A 13 -48.06 -36.11 29.89
C ILE A 13 -49.19 -36.63 28.97
N LYS A 14 -49.29 -37.94 28.74
CA LYS A 14 -50.24 -38.48 27.73
C LYS A 14 -51.70 -38.39 28.15
N ARG A 15 -51.99 -38.22 29.44
CA ARG A 15 -53.34 -37.95 29.92
C ARG A 15 -53.96 -36.69 29.32
N LEU A 16 -53.15 -35.73 28.84
CA LEU A 16 -53.63 -34.56 28.09
C LEU A 16 -54.31 -34.96 26.77
N GLU A 17 -53.89 -36.05 26.12
CA GLU A 17 -54.51 -36.56 24.89
C GLU A 17 -55.99 -36.93 25.12
N GLU A 18 -56.30 -37.52 26.28
CA GLU A 18 -57.68 -37.88 26.66
C GLU A 18 -58.50 -36.71 27.23
N GLU A 19 -57.88 -35.76 27.96
CA GLU A 19 -58.59 -34.69 28.67
C GLU A 19 -58.75 -33.36 27.92
N LEU A 20 -57.83 -33.06 26.99
CA LEU A 20 -57.86 -31.85 26.16
C LEU A 20 -58.14 -32.16 24.69
N GLY A 21 -58.07 -33.43 24.26
CA GLY A 21 -58.22 -33.81 22.85
C GLY A 21 -57.06 -33.33 21.97
N VAL A 22 -55.86 -33.26 22.54
CA VAL A 22 -54.63 -32.80 21.89
C VAL A 22 -53.75 -33.98 21.47
N GLU A 23 -52.78 -33.74 20.59
CA GLU A 23 -51.75 -34.73 20.24
C GLU A 23 -50.49 -34.47 21.07
N VAL A 24 -49.87 -35.51 21.64
CA VAL A 24 -48.68 -35.37 22.52
C VAL A 24 -47.52 -36.26 22.04
N GLU A 25 -46.59 -35.65 21.31
CA GLU A 25 -45.35 -36.30 20.85
C GLU A 25 -44.26 -36.18 21.91
N ILE A 26 -43.92 -37.29 22.57
CA ILE A 26 -42.86 -37.32 23.59
C ILE A 26 -41.49 -37.39 22.91
N LEU A 27 -40.69 -36.33 23.07
CA LEU A 27 -39.30 -36.26 22.61
C LEU A 27 -38.34 -36.91 23.61
N SER A 28 -38.63 -36.86 24.91
CA SER A 28 -37.84 -37.47 25.99
C SER A 28 -38.61 -37.48 27.32
N GLU A 29 -38.04 -38.10 28.38
CA GLU A 29 -38.58 -38.11 29.75
C GLU A 29 -38.90 -36.72 30.37
N LYS A 30 -38.53 -35.62 29.71
CA LYS A 30 -38.72 -34.24 30.20
C LYS A 30 -39.26 -33.26 29.16
N PHE A 31 -39.44 -33.68 27.91
CA PHE A 31 -39.81 -32.79 26.81
C PHE A 31 -40.78 -33.47 25.85
N ALA A 32 -41.84 -32.76 25.46
CA ALA A 32 -42.81 -33.19 24.46
C ALA A 32 -43.20 -31.99 23.57
N ILE A 33 -43.78 -32.28 22.41
CA ILE A 33 -44.55 -31.33 21.61
C ILE A 33 -46.03 -31.61 21.86
N ILE A 34 -46.83 -30.57 22.02
CA ILE A 34 -48.29 -30.68 22.10
C ILE A 34 -48.93 -29.88 20.97
N THR A 35 -49.79 -30.54 20.18
CA THR A 35 -50.59 -29.90 19.12
C THR A 35 -51.98 -29.59 19.67
N ILE A 36 -52.27 -28.31 19.89
CA ILE A 36 -53.45 -27.80 20.63
C ILE A 36 -54.06 -26.59 19.93
N SER A 37 -55.39 -26.40 20.00
CA SER A 37 -56.00 -25.17 19.46
C SER A 37 -55.63 -23.93 20.30
N GLU A 38 -55.43 -22.76 19.67
CA GLU A 38 -54.97 -21.55 20.38
C GLU A 38 -55.90 -21.13 21.54
N SER A 39 -57.20 -21.43 21.45
CA SER A 39 -58.19 -21.22 22.52
C SER A 39 -57.96 -22.07 23.76
N GLU A 40 -57.41 -23.28 23.61
CA GLU A 40 -57.17 -24.22 24.71
C GLU A 40 -55.74 -24.09 25.29
N LEU A 41 -54.83 -23.39 24.60
CA LEU A 41 -53.43 -23.19 25.01
C LEU A 41 -53.26 -22.74 26.47
N GLY A 42 -54.16 -21.87 26.97
CA GLY A 42 -54.12 -21.40 28.35
C GLY A 42 -54.34 -22.50 29.40
N ARG A 43 -55.04 -23.59 29.05
CA ARG A 43 -55.35 -24.70 29.95
C ARG A 43 -54.15 -25.60 30.25
N LEU A 44 -53.12 -25.61 29.39
CA LEU A 44 -51.88 -26.33 29.69
C LEU A 44 -51.19 -25.81 30.96
N LEU A 45 -51.42 -24.53 31.33
CA LEU A 45 -50.92 -23.94 32.58
C LEU A 45 -51.73 -24.37 33.83
N GLU A 46 -52.82 -25.12 33.68
CA GLU A 46 -53.62 -25.66 34.78
C GLU A 46 -53.12 -27.04 35.26
N TYR A 47 -52.21 -27.68 34.49
CA TYR A 47 -51.63 -28.98 34.79
C TYR A 47 -50.28 -28.84 35.51
N ASN A 48 -50.12 -29.51 36.66
CA ASN A 48 -48.90 -29.42 37.47
C ASN A 48 -47.70 -30.10 36.79
N GLU A 49 -48.00 -31.06 35.93
CA GLU A 49 -47.08 -31.83 35.08
C GLU A 49 -46.32 -30.94 34.09
N ILE A 50 -46.87 -29.77 33.72
CA ILE A 50 -46.23 -28.79 32.81
C ILE A 50 -45.32 -27.86 33.62
N GLU A 51 -44.01 -27.96 33.42
CA GLU A 51 -43.02 -27.08 34.05
C GLU A 51 -42.78 -25.79 33.25
N TYR A 52 -42.88 -25.85 31.93
CA TYR A 52 -42.69 -24.73 31.01
C TYR A 52 -43.36 -24.98 29.66
N ILE A 53 -43.82 -23.91 29.01
CA ILE A 53 -44.39 -23.93 27.65
C ILE A 53 -43.64 -22.90 26.81
N GLU A 54 -43.16 -23.32 25.65
CA GLU A 54 -42.47 -22.47 24.67
C GLU A 54 -43.15 -22.62 23.29
N ARG A 55 -43.39 -21.50 22.60
CA ARG A 55 -43.90 -21.54 21.22
C ARG A 55 -42.72 -21.84 20.28
N PRO A 56 -42.83 -22.79 19.33
CA PRO A 56 -41.78 -23.03 18.35
C PRO A 56 -41.54 -21.77 17.51
N PHE A 57 -40.27 -21.42 17.31
CA PHE A 57 -39.87 -20.28 16.50
C PHE A 57 -39.88 -20.68 15.02
N ILE A 58 -40.53 -19.87 14.16
CA ILE A 58 -40.54 -20.11 12.71
C ILE A 58 -39.16 -19.73 12.16
N LEU A 59 -38.36 -20.73 11.79
CA LEU A 59 -37.10 -20.54 11.07
C LEU A 59 -37.37 -20.32 9.57
N GLY A 60 -37.45 -19.06 9.17
CA GLY A 60 -37.44 -18.65 7.75
C GLY A 60 -36.04 -18.16 7.31
N PRO A 61 -35.77 -18.08 5.99
CA PRO A 61 -34.51 -17.53 5.49
C PRO A 61 -34.38 -16.03 5.83
N SER A 62 -33.29 -15.65 6.51
CA SER A 62 -33.00 -14.25 6.85
C SER A 62 -32.49 -13.48 5.63
N LEU A 63 -33.41 -12.81 4.93
CA LEU A 63 -33.08 -11.82 3.88
C LEU A 63 -32.68 -10.44 4.46
N THR A 64 -32.86 -10.24 5.78
CA THR A 64 -32.65 -8.98 6.50
C THR A 64 -31.19 -8.47 6.49
N SER A 65 -30.22 -9.26 6.02
CA SER A 65 -28.83 -8.83 5.85
C SER A 65 -28.65 -7.83 4.70
N PHE A 66 -29.41 -7.98 3.61
CA PHE A 66 -29.37 -7.07 2.47
C PHE A 66 -30.05 -5.73 2.81
N GLU A 67 -31.19 -5.78 3.50
CA GLU A 67 -31.87 -4.61 4.10
C GLU A 67 -30.93 -3.84 5.06
N ALA A 68 -30.28 -4.56 5.99
CA ALA A 68 -29.34 -3.97 6.95
C ALA A 68 -28.12 -3.31 6.28
N SER A 69 -27.78 -3.74 5.06
CA SER A 69 -26.70 -3.19 4.23
C SER A 69 -27.18 -2.11 3.25
N GLY A 70 -28.47 -1.73 3.28
CA GLY A 70 -29.08 -0.76 2.38
C GLY A 70 -29.18 -1.23 0.91
N ILE A 71 -28.91 -2.51 0.64
CA ILE A 71 -28.78 -3.06 -0.72
C ILE A 71 -30.13 -3.11 -1.42
N ASP A 72 -31.19 -3.59 -0.75
CA ASP A 72 -32.52 -3.70 -1.37
C ASP A 72 -33.16 -2.33 -1.63
N PHE A 73 -32.85 -1.33 -0.79
CA PHE A 73 -33.23 0.05 -1.06
C PHE A 73 -32.49 0.61 -2.28
N PHE A 74 -31.19 0.37 -2.40
CA PHE A 74 -30.40 0.81 -3.56
C PHE A 74 -30.88 0.14 -4.86
N LYS A 75 -31.16 -1.18 -4.83
CA LYS A 75 -31.70 -1.94 -5.98
C LYS A 75 -33.18 -1.65 -6.30
N SER A 76 -33.94 -1.04 -5.38
CA SER A 76 -35.31 -0.55 -5.66
C SER A 76 -35.36 0.93 -6.05
N THR A 77 -34.21 1.62 -6.05
CA THR A 77 -34.08 3.04 -6.45
C THR A 77 -33.07 3.26 -7.60
N THR A 78 -32.48 2.19 -8.12
CA THR A 78 -31.58 2.19 -9.28
C THR A 78 -31.82 0.92 -10.11
N ASP A 79 -31.67 1.00 -11.44
CA ASP A 79 -31.80 -0.15 -12.34
C ASP A 79 -30.53 -1.04 -12.38
N LEU A 80 -29.67 -0.95 -11.36
CA LEU A 80 -28.35 -1.59 -11.30
C LEU A 80 -28.46 -3.06 -10.88
N SER A 81 -27.70 -3.91 -11.57
CA SER A 81 -27.81 -5.38 -11.54
C SER A 81 -26.47 -6.11 -11.50
N GLY A 82 -25.36 -5.39 -11.67
CA GLY A 82 -24.00 -5.92 -11.85
C GLY A 82 -23.65 -6.23 -13.31
N GLU A 83 -24.49 -5.83 -14.26
CA GLU A 83 -24.28 -6.14 -15.68
C GLU A 83 -22.97 -5.54 -16.23
N GLY A 84 -22.32 -6.27 -17.12
CA GLY A 84 -21.01 -5.89 -17.68
C GLY A 84 -19.81 -6.08 -16.74
N VAL A 85 -20.03 -6.40 -15.45
CA VAL A 85 -18.95 -6.62 -14.46
C VAL A 85 -18.69 -8.12 -14.26
N LEU A 86 -17.42 -8.49 -14.08
CA LEU A 86 -16.99 -9.85 -13.75
C LEU A 86 -16.70 -9.96 -12.24
N ILE A 87 -17.23 -10.99 -11.59
CA ILE A 87 -16.95 -11.34 -10.19
C ILE A 87 -16.06 -12.59 -10.14
N GLY A 88 -14.84 -12.42 -9.64
CA GLY A 88 -13.85 -13.48 -9.43
C GLY A 88 -13.92 -14.04 -8.02
N ILE A 89 -14.22 -15.33 -7.86
CA ILE A 89 -14.24 -16.03 -6.56
C ILE A 89 -13.01 -16.94 -6.44
N ILE A 90 -12.17 -16.75 -5.42
CA ILE A 90 -11.05 -17.65 -5.10
C ILE A 90 -11.38 -18.40 -3.80
N ASP A 91 -11.80 -19.65 -3.92
CA ASP A 91 -12.34 -20.45 -2.81
C ASP A 91 -12.23 -21.97 -3.05
N SER A 92 -12.95 -22.76 -2.28
CA SER A 92 -13.10 -24.23 -2.32
C SER A 92 -13.79 -24.79 -3.57
N GLY A 93 -14.54 -23.98 -4.32
CA GLY A 93 -15.23 -24.36 -5.55
C GLY A 93 -16.54 -23.60 -5.76
N VAL A 94 -17.42 -24.15 -6.60
CA VAL A 94 -18.83 -23.71 -6.72
C VAL A 94 -19.68 -24.87 -7.25
N ASP A 95 -20.88 -25.09 -6.71
CA ASP A 95 -21.89 -25.92 -7.36
C ASP A 95 -22.57 -25.12 -8.49
N PHE A 96 -21.97 -25.15 -9.68
CA PHE A 96 -22.49 -24.48 -10.88
C PHE A 96 -23.86 -25.00 -11.34
N ARG A 97 -24.35 -26.11 -10.79
CA ARG A 97 -25.70 -26.65 -11.06
C ARG A 97 -26.76 -26.10 -10.09
N HIS A 98 -26.37 -25.33 -9.07
CA HIS A 98 -27.30 -24.63 -8.20
C HIS A 98 -28.10 -23.56 -9.00
N PRO A 99 -29.45 -23.54 -8.95
CA PRO A 99 -30.29 -22.72 -9.83
C PRO A 99 -29.95 -21.22 -9.91
N LEU A 100 -29.46 -20.62 -8.82
CA LEU A 100 -29.02 -19.20 -8.76
C LEU A 100 -27.95 -18.83 -9.81
N PHE A 101 -27.12 -19.79 -10.23
CA PHE A 101 -26.06 -19.61 -11.23
C PHE A 101 -26.49 -20.01 -12.65
N ILE A 102 -27.77 -20.28 -12.87
CA ILE A 102 -28.37 -20.59 -14.17
C ILE A 102 -29.25 -19.40 -14.59
N ASN A 103 -29.12 -18.99 -15.85
CA ASN A 103 -29.88 -17.93 -16.49
C ASN A 103 -31.27 -18.44 -16.95
N GLU A 104 -32.18 -17.53 -17.27
CA GLU A 104 -33.51 -17.88 -17.79
C GLU A 104 -33.46 -18.64 -19.14
N ASP A 105 -32.36 -18.50 -19.90
CA ASP A 105 -32.11 -19.26 -21.14
C ASP A 105 -31.52 -20.67 -20.91
N GLY A 106 -31.26 -21.05 -19.66
CA GLY A 106 -30.68 -22.34 -19.28
C GLY A 106 -29.14 -22.40 -19.35
N THR A 107 -28.46 -21.30 -19.67
CA THR A 107 -27.00 -21.21 -19.64
C THR A 107 -26.47 -20.80 -18.26
N SER A 108 -25.19 -21.01 -17.95
CA SER A 108 -24.60 -20.60 -16.68
C SER A 108 -24.15 -19.15 -16.66
N LYS A 109 -24.29 -18.49 -15.51
CA LYS A 109 -23.62 -17.23 -15.14
C LYS A 109 -22.11 -17.39 -14.96
N ILE A 110 -21.65 -18.62 -14.72
CA ILE A 110 -20.24 -18.91 -14.51
C ILE A 110 -19.58 -19.07 -15.88
N VAL A 111 -18.77 -18.08 -16.26
CA VAL A 111 -18.09 -18.01 -17.56
C VAL A 111 -16.81 -18.85 -17.60
N ARG A 112 -16.22 -19.12 -16.43
CA ARG A 112 -14.99 -19.92 -16.26
C ARG A 112 -14.90 -20.57 -14.88
N ILE A 113 -14.33 -21.78 -14.86
CA ILE A 113 -13.90 -22.46 -13.64
C ILE A 113 -12.46 -22.95 -13.85
N TRP A 114 -11.54 -22.57 -12.97
CA TRP A 114 -10.18 -23.15 -12.93
C TRP A 114 -9.97 -23.94 -11.64
N ASP A 115 -9.82 -25.26 -11.76
CA ASP A 115 -9.49 -26.15 -10.65
C ASP A 115 -7.98 -26.35 -10.54
N GLN A 116 -7.32 -25.72 -9.56
CA GLN A 116 -5.88 -25.92 -9.31
C GLN A 116 -5.54 -27.26 -8.63
N THR A 117 -6.53 -27.98 -8.09
CA THR A 117 -6.31 -29.24 -7.36
C THR A 117 -6.12 -30.45 -8.28
N ARG A 118 -6.47 -30.29 -9.56
CA ARG A 118 -6.52 -31.33 -10.60
C ARG A 118 -5.39 -31.21 -11.62
N GLU A 119 -5.02 -32.33 -12.24
CA GLU A 119 -4.12 -32.37 -13.40
C GLU A 119 -4.92 -32.48 -14.70
N GLY A 120 -4.45 -31.82 -15.76
CA GLY A 120 -5.00 -31.93 -17.11
C GLY A 120 -4.70 -30.70 -17.96
N ASN A 121 -5.72 -29.90 -18.24
CA ASN A 121 -5.66 -28.76 -19.17
C ASN A 121 -5.58 -27.42 -18.39
N PRO A 122 -4.38 -26.90 -18.05
CA PRO A 122 -4.27 -25.61 -17.38
C PRO A 122 -4.61 -24.43 -18.31
N PRO A 123 -5.04 -23.27 -17.77
CA PRO A 123 -5.17 -22.05 -18.56
C PRO A 123 -3.84 -21.60 -19.16
N ASP A 124 -3.92 -20.79 -20.23
CA ASP A 124 -2.74 -20.28 -20.93
C ASP A 124 -1.76 -19.54 -20.02
N GLY A 125 -0.48 -19.89 -20.15
CA GLY A 125 0.60 -19.37 -19.29
C GLY A 125 0.74 -20.05 -17.93
N PHE A 126 -0.12 -20.99 -17.56
CA PHE A 126 -0.02 -21.78 -16.33
C PHE A 126 0.45 -23.23 -16.61
N LYS A 127 0.85 -23.96 -15.57
CA LYS A 127 1.53 -25.27 -15.69
C LYS A 127 0.77 -26.46 -15.06
N SER A 128 -0.34 -26.20 -14.39
CA SER A 128 -1.08 -27.18 -13.59
C SER A 128 -2.51 -26.68 -13.34
N GLY A 129 -3.42 -27.60 -13.03
CA GLY A 129 -4.85 -27.33 -12.91
C GLY A 129 -5.64 -27.88 -14.11
N TYR A 130 -6.95 -27.66 -14.08
CA TYR A 130 -7.88 -27.91 -15.17
C TYR A 130 -8.83 -26.71 -15.34
N GLU A 131 -8.85 -26.09 -16.52
CA GLU A 131 -9.82 -25.04 -16.89
C GLU A 131 -11.05 -25.65 -17.57
N TYR A 132 -12.23 -25.18 -17.16
CA TYR A 132 -13.50 -25.39 -17.84
C TYR A 132 -13.99 -24.06 -18.41
N THR A 133 -14.34 -24.07 -19.69
CA THR A 133 -14.94 -22.93 -20.39
C THR A 133 -16.43 -22.82 -20.12
N LYS A 134 -17.06 -21.69 -20.50
CA LYS A 134 -18.52 -21.57 -20.49
C LYS A 134 -19.21 -22.65 -21.33
N GLU A 135 -18.61 -23.10 -22.44
CA GLU A 135 -19.17 -24.17 -23.26
C GLU A 135 -19.17 -25.52 -22.52
N ASP A 136 -18.09 -25.87 -21.82
CA ASP A 136 -18.02 -27.07 -20.99
C ASP A 136 -19.09 -27.06 -19.88
N ILE A 137 -19.27 -25.89 -19.24
CA ILE A 137 -20.25 -25.69 -18.14
C ILE A 137 -21.69 -25.73 -18.68
N ASP A 138 -21.98 -25.02 -19.77
CA ASP A 138 -23.30 -24.99 -20.41
C ASP A 138 -23.69 -26.36 -20.98
N ASN A 139 -22.73 -27.20 -21.40
CA ASN A 139 -22.98 -28.57 -21.82
C ASN A 139 -23.14 -29.52 -20.61
N ALA A 140 -22.40 -29.29 -19.53
CA ALA A 140 -22.57 -30.01 -18.26
C ALA A 140 -23.89 -29.73 -17.52
N LEU A 141 -24.56 -28.62 -17.85
CA LEU A 141 -25.95 -28.35 -17.47
C LEU A 141 -26.98 -29.11 -18.33
N LYS A 142 -26.63 -29.47 -19.57
CA LYS A 142 -27.50 -30.22 -20.50
C LYS A 142 -27.41 -31.74 -20.33
N GLY A 143 -26.38 -32.24 -19.65
CA GLY A 143 -26.23 -33.66 -19.29
C GLY A 143 -24.80 -34.19 -19.24
N ASP A 144 -23.79 -33.43 -19.68
CA ASP A 144 -22.41 -33.91 -19.73
C ASP A 144 -21.74 -33.96 -18.34
N GLU A 145 -20.88 -34.97 -18.12
CA GLU A 145 -20.14 -35.12 -16.86
C GLU A 145 -18.78 -34.38 -16.91
N ILE A 146 -18.75 -33.12 -16.44
CA ILE A 146 -17.48 -32.52 -15.98
C ILE A 146 -17.20 -32.95 -14.53
N PRO A 147 -16.03 -33.59 -14.22
CA PRO A 147 -15.69 -33.97 -12.85
C PRO A 147 -15.16 -32.76 -12.07
N PHE A 148 -16.09 -31.90 -11.63
CA PHE A 148 -15.87 -30.75 -10.77
C PHE A 148 -16.98 -30.67 -9.73
N PHE A 149 -16.60 -30.57 -8.45
CA PHE A 149 -17.49 -30.52 -7.30
C PHE A 149 -16.90 -29.60 -6.21
N ASP A 150 -17.77 -28.81 -5.58
CA ASP A 150 -17.50 -28.16 -4.30
C ASP A 150 -17.86 -29.13 -3.18
N ASN A 151 -16.83 -29.76 -2.60
CA ASN A 151 -16.98 -30.74 -1.52
C ASN A 151 -17.11 -30.09 -0.12
N ILE A 152 -16.96 -28.76 -0.03
CA ILE A 152 -16.93 -27.99 1.24
C ILE A 152 -18.19 -27.12 1.36
N GLY A 153 -18.72 -26.62 0.24
CA GLY A 153 -19.92 -25.78 0.15
C GLY A 153 -19.69 -24.30 0.45
N HIS A 154 -18.51 -23.94 0.98
CA HIS A 154 -18.16 -22.58 1.35
C HIS A 154 -18.09 -21.65 0.12
N GLY A 155 -17.46 -22.11 -0.97
CA GLY A 155 -17.35 -21.32 -2.21
C GLY A 155 -18.69 -21.13 -2.91
N THR A 156 -19.55 -22.16 -2.88
CA THR A 156 -20.95 -22.07 -3.31
C THR A 156 -21.73 -21.01 -2.53
N HIS A 157 -21.56 -20.94 -1.20
CA HIS A 157 -22.23 -19.98 -0.33
C HIS A 157 -21.76 -18.54 -0.57
N VAL A 158 -20.44 -18.34 -0.65
CA VAL A 158 -19.79 -17.05 -0.96
C VAL A 158 -20.22 -16.52 -2.33
N ALA A 159 -20.20 -17.37 -3.36
CA ALA A 159 -20.68 -17.01 -4.70
C ALA A 159 -22.17 -16.66 -4.70
N GLY A 160 -22.99 -17.38 -3.93
CA GLY A 160 -24.43 -17.12 -3.80
C GLY A 160 -24.76 -15.76 -3.19
N ILE A 161 -24.00 -15.30 -2.18
CA ILE A 161 -24.20 -13.96 -1.58
C ILE A 161 -23.94 -12.88 -2.63
N ALA A 162 -22.78 -12.94 -3.31
CA ALA A 162 -22.42 -11.96 -4.33
C ALA A 162 -23.44 -11.95 -5.50
N SER A 163 -23.89 -13.13 -5.94
CA SER A 163 -24.86 -13.31 -7.03
C SER A 163 -26.29 -12.88 -6.66
N THR A 164 -26.64 -12.83 -5.38
CA THR A 164 -27.95 -12.31 -4.94
C THR A 164 -27.95 -10.78 -4.98
N ILE A 165 -26.81 -10.16 -4.69
CA ILE A 165 -26.62 -8.71 -4.71
C ILE A 165 -26.49 -8.20 -6.15
N ALA A 166 -25.60 -8.81 -6.94
CA ALA A 166 -25.31 -8.46 -8.34
C ALA A 166 -25.75 -9.60 -9.29
N PRO A 167 -27.07 -9.77 -9.54
CA PRO A 167 -27.63 -10.94 -10.23
C PRO A 167 -27.23 -11.09 -11.70
N ASN A 168 -26.79 -10.01 -12.37
CA ASN A 168 -26.42 -10.00 -13.78
C ASN A 168 -24.89 -9.91 -14.00
N SER A 169 -24.08 -9.94 -12.93
CA SER A 169 -22.64 -10.11 -13.07
C SER A 169 -22.30 -11.52 -13.54
N GLU A 170 -21.30 -11.61 -14.42
CA GLU A 170 -20.68 -12.89 -14.76
C GLU A 170 -19.77 -13.34 -13.62
N ILE A 171 -19.55 -14.65 -13.51
CA ILE A 171 -18.78 -15.26 -12.42
C ILE A 171 -17.60 -16.05 -13.00
N ALA A 172 -16.40 -15.85 -12.48
CA ALA A 172 -15.25 -16.71 -12.73
C ALA A 172 -14.74 -17.29 -11.40
N VAL A 173 -14.56 -18.61 -11.32
CA VAL A 173 -14.21 -19.29 -10.06
C VAL A 173 -12.84 -19.97 -10.17
N VAL A 174 -11.99 -19.77 -9.16
CA VAL A 174 -10.73 -20.49 -9.00
C VAL A 174 -10.82 -21.38 -7.77
N LYS A 175 -10.91 -22.70 -7.99
CA LYS A 175 -10.83 -23.69 -6.92
C LYS A 175 -9.38 -23.88 -6.48
N ILE A 176 -9.12 -23.62 -5.21
CA ILE A 176 -7.82 -23.77 -4.55
C ILE A 176 -7.83 -24.92 -3.53
N GLY A 177 -6.64 -25.44 -3.22
CA GLY A 177 -6.45 -26.50 -2.22
C GLY A 177 -5.23 -27.36 -2.52
N THR A 178 -4.93 -28.32 -1.66
CA THR A 178 -3.88 -29.33 -1.91
C THR A 178 -4.54 -30.68 -2.18
N ARG A 179 -4.04 -31.47 -3.15
CA ARG A 179 -4.62 -32.77 -3.53
C ARG A 179 -4.66 -33.73 -2.32
N GLY A 180 -5.86 -33.99 -1.80
CA GLY A 180 -6.10 -34.80 -0.59
C GLY A 180 -6.29 -34.01 0.71
N ILE A 181 -6.11 -32.69 0.70
CA ILE A 181 -6.45 -31.77 1.80
C ILE A 181 -7.01 -30.47 1.17
N GLU A 182 -8.30 -30.49 0.80
CA GLU A 182 -8.94 -29.39 0.06
C GLU A 182 -9.13 -28.10 0.91
N SER A 183 -9.06 -28.21 2.25
CA SER A 183 -9.27 -27.08 3.18
C SER A 183 -8.14 -26.05 3.21
N PHE A 184 -6.94 -26.35 2.66
CA PHE A 184 -5.78 -25.44 2.74
C PHE A 184 -5.13 -25.19 1.36
N GLY A 185 -5.22 -23.93 0.90
CA GLY A 185 -4.42 -23.38 -0.20
C GLY A 185 -3.21 -22.62 0.32
N ARG A 186 -2.12 -22.57 -0.47
CA ARG A 186 -0.90 -21.80 -0.15
C ARG A 186 -0.91 -20.47 -0.91
N SER A 187 -0.13 -19.49 -0.46
CA SER A 187 -0.06 -18.16 -1.08
C SER A 187 0.19 -18.20 -2.59
N THR A 188 0.99 -19.14 -3.10
CA THR A 188 1.29 -19.25 -4.53
C THR A 188 0.08 -19.62 -5.40
N GLU A 189 -0.90 -20.33 -4.83
CA GLU A 189 -2.13 -20.75 -5.49
C GLU A 189 -3.10 -19.55 -5.61
N PHE A 190 -3.20 -18.73 -4.56
CA PHE A 190 -3.89 -17.43 -4.61
C PHE A 190 -3.24 -16.47 -5.60
N MET A 191 -1.90 -16.32 -5.57
CA MET A 191 -1.18 -15.43 -6.51
C MET A 191 -1.50 -15.78 -7.97
N ARG A 192 -1.50 -17.07 -8.30
CA ARG A 192 -1.90 -17.57 -9.62
C ARG A 192 -3.37 -17.28 -9.93
N GLY A 193 -4.28 -17.54 -9.00
CA GLY A 193 -5.71 -17.29 -9.16
C GLY A 193 -6.04 -15.83 -9.44
N ILE A 194 -5.42 -14.90 -8.71
CA ILE A 194 -5.57 -13.46 -8.91
C ILE A 194 -5.07 -13.05 -10.31
N LYS A 195 -3.90 -13.54 -10.73
CA LYS A 195 -3.39 -13.30 -12.10
C LYS A 195 -4.37 -13.81 -13.15
N TYR A 196 -4.85 -15.05 -13.01
CA TYR A 196 -5.78 -15.66 -13.96
C TYR A 196 -7.07 -14.84 -14.10
N LEU A 197 -7.67 -14.40 -12.99
CA LEU A 197 -8.88 -13.59 -13.01
C LEU A 197 -8.68 -12.22 -13.67
N ILE A 198 -7.54 -11.56 -13.41
CA ILE A 198 -7.20 -10.27 -14.05
C ILE A 198 -6.95 -10.44 -15.54
N ASP A 199 -6.17 -11.45 -15.95
CA ASP A 199 -5.89 -11.73 -17.36
C ASP A 199 -7.18 -12.13 -18.12
N LEU A 200 -8.09 -12.86 -17.46
CA LEU A 200 -9.43 -13.19 -17.98
C LEU A 200 -10.29 -11.93 -18.14
N ALA A 201 -10.38 -11.08 -17.12
CA ALA A 201 -11.14 -9.83 -17.18
C ALA A 201 -10.64 -8.90 -18.30
N GLN A 202 -9.32 -8.80 -18.47
CA GLN A 202 -8.70 -8.07 -19.58
C GLN A 202 -9.02 -8.70 -20.94
N SER A 203 -8.99 -10.03 -21.09
CA SER A 203 -9.36 -10.69 -22.36
C SER A 203 -10.84 -10.57 -22.70
N MET A 204 -11.70 -10.32 -21.71
CA MET A 204 -13.14 -10.06 -21.86
C MET A 204 -13.49 -8.56 -21.94
N ASN A 205 -12.50 -7.66 -21.75
CA ASN A 205 -12.67 -6.21 -21.59
C ASN A 205 -13.74 -5.81 -20.55
N LYS A 206 -13.68 -6.39 -19.34
CA LYS A 206 -14.62 -6.11 -18.24
C LYS A 206 -13.93 -5.64 -16.95
N PRO A 207 -14.55 -4.74 -16.17
CA PRO A 207 -14.10 -4.46 -14.80
C PRO A 207 -14.28 -5.70 -13.92
N LEU A 208 -13.43 -5.83 -12.89
CA LEU A 208 -13.29 -7.04 -12.08
C LEU A 208 -13.38 -6.77 -10.58
N VAL A 209 -14.24 -7.50 -9.89
CA VAL A 209 -14.23 -7.62 -8.42
C VAL A 209 -13.71 -9.00 -8.03
N ILE A 210 -12.60 -9.09 -7.29
CA ILE A 210 -12.10 -10.36 -6.75
C ILE A 210 -12.50 -10.49 -5.28
N ASN A 211 -13.20 -11.55 -4.90
CA ASN A 211 -13.47 -11.92 -3.51
C ASN A 211 -12.52 -13.04 -3.03
N ILE A 212 -11.85 -12.82 -1.91
CA ILE A 212 -10.96 -13.79 -1.24
C ILE A 212 -11.47 -14.03 0.20
N SER A 213 -12.09 -15.19 0.43
CA SER A 213 -12.64 -15.59 1.74
C SER A 213 -11.72 -16.55 2.52
N TYR A 214 -10.41 -16.31 2.46
CA TYR A 214 -9.34 -17.13 3.05
C TYR A 214 -8.19 -16.27 3.62
N GLY A 215 -7.42 -16.82 4.57
CA GLY A 215 -6.15 -16.24 5.01
C GLY A 215 -5.37 -17.11 6.02
N SER A 216 -4.24 -16.61 6.52
CA SER A 216 -3.38 -17.26 7.55
C SER A 216 -2.93 -16.27 8.64
N ASN A 217 -2.53 -16.78 9.80
CA ASN A 217 -1.84 -16.04 10.87
C ASN A 217 -0.35 -15.75 10.53
N GLU A 218 0.23 -16.39 9.52
CA GLU A 218 1.60 -16.11 9.05
C GLU A 218 1.79 -14.64 8.60
N GLY A 219 2.97 -14.07 8.86
CA GLY A 219 3.34 -12.73 8.41
C GLY A 219 3.19 -11.62 9.46
N ALA A 220 3.88 -10.50 9.26
CA ALA A 220 4.04 -9.43 10.25
C ALA A 220 2.77 -8.62 10.60
N LYS A 221 1.65 -8.86 9.90
CA LYS A 221 0.36 -8.14 10.04
C LYS A 221 0.50 -6.62 9.90
N ASP A 222 1.13 -6.19 8.81
CA ASP A 222 1.30 -4.79 8.42
C ASP A 222 1.45 -4.60 6.89
N GLY A 223 0.96 -5.55 6.09
CA GLY A 223 1.03 -5.53 4.62
C GLY A 223 2.43 -5.79 4.01
N SER A 224 3.50 -5.87 4.81
CA SER A 224 4.87 -6.02 4.30
C SER A 224 5.29 -7.44 3.88
N SER A 225 4.33 -8.37 3.71
CA SER A 225 4.62 -9.71 3.19
C SER A 225 4.67 -9.70 1.66
N LEU A 226 5.53 -10.53 1.05
CA LEU A 226 5.65 -10.65 -0.42
C LEU A 226 4.33 -11.04 -1.12
N PHE A 227 3.41 -11.68 -0.40
CA PHE A 227 2.08 -12.03 -0.91
C PHE A 227 1.14 -10.81 -0.92
N GLU A 228 1.18 -9.98 0.13
CA GLU A 228 0.42 -8.74 0.22
C GLU A 228 0.97 -7.66 -0.72
N GLU A 229 2.30 -7.51 -0.84
CA GLU A 229 2.93 -6.63 -1.84
C GLU A 229 2.56 -7.02 -3.28
N TYR A 230 2.48 -8.33 -3.58
CA TYR A 230 2.05 -8.81 -4.90
C TYR A 230 0.59 -8.45 -5.16
N ILE A 231 -0.28 -8.55 -4.16
CA ILE A 231 -1.68 -8.12 -4.25
C ILE A 231 -1.75 -6.61 -4.48
N ASP A 232 -0.93 -5.82 -3.78
CA ASP A 232 -0.90 -4.36 -3.94
C ASP A 232 -0.34 -3.90 -5.31
N ASP A 233 0.65 -4.58 -5.92
CA ASP A 233 1.07 -4.29 -7.31
C ASP A 233 0.03 -4.78 -8.32
N ILE A 234 -0.43 -6.03 -8.24
CA ILE A 234 -1.30 -6.59 -9.27
C ILE A 234 -2.71 -5.97 -9.26
N SER A 235 -3.15 -5.39 -8.12
CA SER A 235 -4.39 -4.59 -8.05
C SER A 235 -4.31 -3.25 -8.81
N LEU A 236 -3.14 -2.87 -9.36
CA LEU A 236 -3.01 -1.77 -10.32
C LEU A 236 -3.23 -2.20 -11.78
N ARG A 237 -3.44 -3.49 -12.07
CA ARG A 237 -3.77 -3.99 -13.42
C ARG A 237 -5.27 -4.11 -13.61
N GLY A 238 -5.76 -3.68 -14.76
CA GLY A 238 -7.17 -3.65 -15.10
C GLY A 238 -7.99 -2.69 -14.23
N LYS A 239 -9.26 -2.54 -14.58
CA LYS A 239 -10.25 -1.83 -13.75
C LYS A 239 -10.72 -2.78 -12.64
N THR A 240 -9.80 -3.04 -11.70
CA THR A 240 -9.90 -4.12 -10.71
C THR A 240 -10.12 -3.59 -9.29
N ILE A 241 -10.80 -4.38 -8.45
CA ILE A 241 -10.73 -4.24 -6.99
C ILE A 241 -10.73 -5.62 -6.30
N VAL A 242 -10.00 -5.72 -5.19
CA VAL A 242 -9.88 -6.96 -4.40
C VAL A 242 -10.51 -6.75 -3.02
N VAL A 243 -11.38 -7.68 -2.63
CA VAL A 243 -12.12 -7.70 -1.37
C VAL A 243 -11.70 -8.95 -0.58
N VAL A 244 -11.33 -8.80 0.69
CA VAL A 244 -10.75 -9.87 1.51
C VAL A 244 -11.42 -9.92 2.88
N ALA A 245 -11.84 -11.11 3.31
CA ALA A 245 -12.35 -11.36 4.66
C ALA A 245 -11.28 -11.02 5.73
N SER A 246 -11.65 -10.34 6.83
CA SER A 246 -10.67 -9.90 7.84
C SER A 246 -10.11 -11.03 8.73
N GLY A 247 -10.72 -12.22 8.72
CA GLY A 247 -10.32 -13.38 9.51
C GLY A 247 -11.22 -13.63 10.73
N ASN A 248 -11.15 -14.84 11.29
CA ASN A 248 -12.06 -15.31 12.35
C ASN A 248 -11.36 -15.52 13.71
N GLU A 249 -10.20 -14.87 13.91
CA GLU A 249 -9.27 -15.09 15.03
C GLU A 249 -9.51 -14.14 16.24
N GLY A 250 -10.49 -13.24 16.17
CA GLY A 250 -10.69 -12.15 17.14
C GLY A 250 -10.94 -12.57 18.59
N ASP A 251 -11.51 -13.76 18.82
CA ASP A 251 -11.79 -14.35 20.13
C ASP A 251 -10.90 -15.57 20.45
N LYS A 252 -10.10 -16.05 19.48
CA LYS A 252 -9.39 -17.34 19.54
C LYS A 252 -8.18 -17.35 20.47
N SER A 253 -7.70 -16.18 20.90
CA SER A 253 -6.56 -16.06 21.84
C SER A 253 -5.22 -16.58 21.26
N HIS A 254 -5.05 -16.49 19.94
CA HIS A 254 -3.88 -16.95 19.18
C HIS A 254 -2.81 -15.90 18.91
N HIS A 255 -2.97 -14.66 19.40
CA HIS A 255 -1.96 -13.60 19.32
C HIS A 255 -1.56 -13.10 20.71
N LYS A 256 -0.30 -12.66 20.83
CA LYS A 256 0.21 -11.89 21.97
C LYS A 256 1.16 -10.79 21.50
N HIS A 257 0.84 -9.53 21.84
CA HIS A 257 1.78 -8.42 21.83
C HIS A 257 2.49 -8.32 23.18
N ILE A 258 3.82 -8.13 23.17
CA ILE A 258 4.56 -7.63 24.32
C ILE A 258 5.39 -6.42 23.89
N ARG A 259 5.39 -5.39 24.74
CA ARG A 259 6.51 -4.43 24.78
C ARG A 259 7.60 -4.96 25.70
N LEU A 260 8.83 -4.91 25.24
CA LEU A 260 10.07 -5.22 25.96
C LEU A 260 10.88 -3.92 26.14
N LEU A 261 11.75 -3.85 27.16
CA LEU A 261 12.64 -2.72 27.41
C LEU A 261 14.03 -3.23 27.80
N ASN A 262 15.07 -2.40 27.68
CA ASN A 262 16.44 -2.77 28.06
C ASN A 262 16.53 -3.28 29.51
N ASN A 263 17.23 -4.41 29.70
CA ASN A 263 17.33 -5.17 30.96
C ASN A 263 16.02 -5.85 31.45
N MET A 264 14.96 -5.93 30.62
CA MET A 264 13.74 -6.66 30.97
C MET A 264 13.82 -8.14 30.62
N VAL A 265 13.36 -9.00 31.54
CA VAL A 265 12.98 -10.39 31.28
C VAL A 265 11.46 -10.49 31.32
N LYS A 266 10.84 -11.21 30.37
CA LYS A 266 9.38 -11.29 30.21
C LYS A 266 8.92 -12.67 29.71
N PRO A 267 8.24 -13.48 30.53
CA PRO A 267 7.62 -14.72 30.07
C PRO A 267 6.35 -14.43 29.27
N VAL A 268 6.05 -15.32 28.32
CA VAL A 268 4.77 -15.41 27.62
C VAL A 268 4.30 -16.86 27.70
N GLU A 269 3.15 -17.09 28.31
CA GLU A 269 2.62 -18.43 28.60
C GLU A 269 1.47 -18.81 27.66
N PHE A 270 1.47 -20.06 27.21
CA PHE A 270 0.44 -20.65 26.36
C PHE A 270 0.12 -22.08 26.79
N SER A 271 -1.15 -22.47 26.69
CA SER A 271 -1.55 -23.86 26.81
C SER A 271 -1.38 -24.59 25.48
N VAL A 272 -1.03 -25.87 25.55
CA VAL A 272 -1.09 -26.83 24.44
C VAL A 272 -2.13 -27.90 24.81
N GLY A 273 -3.10 -28.09 23.93
CA GLY A 273 -4.19 -29.06 24.08
C GLY A 273 -3.78 -30.51 23.88
N GLY A 274 -4.73 -31.42 24.12
CA GLY A 274 -4.54 -32.84 23.87
C GLY A 274 -4.71 -33.19 22.39
N GLY A 275 -3.73 -33.88 21.80
CA GLY A 275 -3.79 -34.35 20.41
C GLY A 275 -3.01 -33.50 19.39
N GLU A 276 -2.39 -32.40 19.83
CA GLU A 276 -1.55 -31.56 18.97
C GLU A 276 -0.29 -32.31 18.53
N ARG A 277 -0.01 -32.33 17.22
CA ARG A 277 1.18 -32.99 16.66
C ARG A 277 2.34 -32.03 16.41
N GLU A 278 2.00 -30.85 15.88
CA GLU A 278 2.94 -29.83 15.47
C GLU A 278 2.33 -28.45 15.66
N ILE A 279 3.08 -27.53 16.26
CA ILE A 279 2.69 -26.12 16.45
C ILE A 279 3.88 -25.28 16.01
N THR A 280 3.67 -24.38 15.05
CA THR A 280 4.68 -23.40 14.62
C THR A 280 4.27 -22.02 15.10
N ILE A 281 5.07 -21.45 15.99
CA ILE A 281 4.89 -20.12 16.57
C ILE A 281 5.74 -19.13 15.77
N GLU A 282 5.14 -18.05 15.26
CA GLU A 282 5.89 -16.93 14.67
C GLU A 282 6.08 -15.80 15.69
N ILE A 283 7.30 -15.28 15.79
CA ILE A 283 7.68 -14.15 16.64
C ILE A 283 8.20 -13.03 15.72
N TRP A 284 7.46 -11.94 15.60
CA TRP A 284 7.78 -10.79 14.76
C TRP A 284 8.28 -9.60 15.59
N LYS A 285 9.38 -9.00 15.16
CA LYS A 285 10.12 -7.90 15.80
C LYS A 285 10.57 -6.87 14.76
N LYS A 286 11.02 -5.69 15.19
CA LYS A 286 11.71 -4.74 14.31
C LYS A 286 13.18 -5.13 14.11
N PHE A 287 13.78 -4.74 12.99
CA PHE A 287 15.22 -4.92 12.70
C PHE A 287 16.16 -4.17 13.67
N SER A 288 15.61 -3.20 14.40
CA SER A 288 16.29 -2.30 15.33
C SER A 288 16.48 -2.90 16.73
N ASP A 289 15.62 -3.85 17.14
CA ASP A 289 15.68 -4.50 18.46
C ASP A 289 16.54 -5.76 18.46
N ASP A 290 17.17 -6.08 19.59
CA ASP A 290 17.85 -7.35 19.87
C ASP A 290 17.39 -7.93 21.23
N PHE A 291 17.04 -9.22 21.20
CA PHE A 291 16.68 -10.01 22.37
C PHE A 291 17.06 -11.48 22.16
N SER A 292 17.11 -12.22 23.27
CA SER A 292 17.11 -13.69 23.27
C SER A 292 15.81 -14.22 23.86
N PHE A 293 15.47 -15.48 23.56
CA PHE A 293 14.40 -16.19 24.26
C PHE A 293 14.79 -17.64 24.58
N SER A 294 14.12 -18.26 25.55
CA SER A 294 14.17 -19.71 25.80
C SER A 294 12.76 -20.31 25.80
N VAL A 295 12.65 -21.58 25.40
CA VAL A 295 11.38 -22.33 25.37
C VAL A 295 11.35 -23.25 26.58
N ARG A 296 10.26 -23.20 27.37
CA ARG A 296 10.08 -24.00 28.58
C ARG A 296 8.85 -24.90 28.47
N ASN A 297 9.00 -26.17 28.85
CA ASN A 297 7.93 -27.17 28.79
C ASN A 297 7.15 -27.30 30.11
N PRO A 298 6.00 -28.01 30.14
CA PRO A 298 5.18 -28.17 31.34
C PRO A 298 5.86 -28.89 32.52
N SER A 299 6.98 -29.60 32.30
CA SER A 299 7.81 -30.16 33.38
C SER A 299 8.88 -29.19 33.93
N GLY A 300 8.90 -27.94 33.45
CA GLY A 300 9.84 -26.90 33.87
C GLY A 300 11.24 -27.00 33.24
N ALA A 301 11.45 -27.95 32.33
CA ALA A 301 12.67 -28.08 31.55
C ALA A 301 12.70 -27.04 30.42
N GLU A 302 13.88 -26.52 30.11
CA GLU A 302 14.05 -25.29 29.33
C GLU A 302 15.21 -25.44 28.33
N THR A 303 15.10 -24.77 27.17
CA THR A 303 16.20 -24.70 26.20
C THR A 303 17.34 -23.80 26.70
N GLN A 304 18.48 -23.88 26.02
CA GLN A 304 19.42 -22.75 25.97
C GLN A 304 18.73 -21.46 25.48
N LYS A 305 19.33 -20.30 25.74
CA LYS A 305 18.93 -19.04 25.10
C LYS A 305 19.14 -19.13 23.59
N ILE A 306 18.18 -18.61 22.85
CA ILE A 306 18.10 -18.57 21.39
C ILE A 306 18.05 -17.10 21.00
N ASP A 307 19.01 -16.65 20.19
CA ASP A 307 19.12 -15.30 19.67
C ASP A 307 19.46 -15.32 18.16
N LYS A 308 19.62 -14.14 17.54
CA LYS A 308 19.98 -14.03 16.11
C LYS A 308 21.34 -14.65 15.73
N ASN A 309 22.21 -14.92 16.71
CA ASN A 309 23.55 -15.48 16.53
C ASN A 309 23.57 -17.01 16.69
N SER A 310 22.53 -17.56 17.33
CA SER A 310 22.43 -18.98 17.73
C SER A 310 22.24 -19.96 16.56
N GLY A 311 21.91 -19.46 15.37
CA GLY A 311 21.66 -20.29 14.19
C GLY A 311 20.34 -21.06 14.28
N GLU A 312 20.35 -22.32 13.85
CA GLU A 312 19.21 -23.24 13.96
C GLU A 312 19.37 -24.13 15.20
N VAL A 313 18.52 -23.95 16.20
CA VAL A 313 18.55 -24.65 17.48
C VAL A 313 17.57 -25.82 17.44
N ASN A 314 18.10 -27.05 17.52
CA ASN A 314 17.33 -28.30 17.58
C ASN A 314 17.55 -28.99 18.93
N VAL A 315 16.52 -29.05 19.78
CA VAL A 315 16.58 -29.57 21.17
C VAL A 315 15.34 -30.39 21.48
N ASN A 316 15.48 -31.51 22.19
CA ASN A 316 14.32 -32.29 22.68
C ASN A 316 14.00 -31.94 24.15
N LEU A 317 12.78 -31.50 24.43
CA LEU A 317 12.24 -31.31 25.78
C LEU A 317 11.20 -32.40 26.07
N GLY A 318 11.65 -33.49 26.71
CA GLY A 318 10.81 -34.65 27.00
C GLY A 318 10.47 -35.45 25.73
N ASN A 319 9.18 -35.55 25.40
CA ASN A 319 8.69 -36.22 24.19
C ASN A 319 8.53 -35.28 22.97
N THR A 320 8.83 -33.99 23.15
CA THR A 320 8.62 -32.94 22.16
C THR A 320 9.96 -32.43 21.65
N SER A 321 10.13 -32.40 20.33
CA SER A 321 11.26 -31.76 19.66
C SER A 321 10.97 -30.29 19.44
N ILE A 322 11.98 -29.44 19.65
CA ILE A 322 11.95 -27.99 19.48
C ILE A 322 12.93 -27.65 18.36
N ASN A 323 12.41 -27.07 17.26
CA ASN A 323 13.21 -26.40 16.24
C ASN A 323 12.99 -24.89 16.38
N ALA A 324 14.06 -24.10 16.51
CA ALA A 324 13.95 -22.66 16.65
C ALA A 324 15.08 -21.93 15.93
N PHE A 325 14.75 -20.86 15.19
CA PHE A 325 15.73 -20.04 14.47
C PHE A 325 15.24 -18.60 14.27
N PHE A 326 16.19 -17.68 14.07
CA PHE A 326 15.91 -16.33 13.58
C PHE A 326 16.11 -16.26 12.07
N SER A 327 15.08 -15.81 11.35
CA SER A 327 15.20 -15.35 9.97
C SER A 327 15.55 -13.86 9.93
N ARG A 328 16.61 -13.52 9.18
CA ARG A 328 17.07 -12.13 8.96
C ARG A 328 15.96 -11.28 8.32
N ALA A 329 16.03 -9.95 8.48
CA ALA A 329 15.18 -9.01 7.74
C ALA A 329 15.16 -9.39 6.24
N THR A 330 13.97 -9.47 5.67
CA THR A 330 13.85 -9.77 4.23
C THR A 330 14.32 -8.55 3.43
N PRO A 331 14.58 -8.67 2.11
CA PRO A 331 14.84 -7.50 1.28
C PRO A 331 13.71 -6.45 1.41
N TYR A 332 12.47 -6.93 1.51
CA TYR A 332 11.23 -6.17 1.38
C TYR A 332 10.74 -5.53 2.70
N SER A 333 10.93 -6.21 3.83
CA SER A 333 10.39 -5.78 5.13
C SER A 333 11.47 -5.45 6.15
N LEU A 334 11.27 -4.35 6.89
CA LEU A 334 12.06 -3.96 8.07
C LEU A 334 11.68 -4.76 9.33
N ASN A 335 10.75 -5.72 9.23
CA ASN A 335 10.46 -6.66 10.30
C ASN A 335 11.36 -7.91 10.17
N GLU A 336 11.79 -8.44 11.31
CA GLU A 336 12.47 -9.73 11.40
C GLU A 336 11.55 -10.74 12.08
N ARG A 337 11.74 -12.03 11.77
CA ARG A 337 10.94 -13.13 12.32
C ARG A 337 11.85 -14.15 12.97
N ALA A 338 11.55 -14.54 14.21
CA ALA A 338 11.96 -15.83 14.75
C ALA A 338 10.81 -16.85 14.64
N VAL A 339 11.15 -18.12 14.48
CA VAL A 339 10.20 -19.22 14.37
C VAL A 339 10.51 -20.23 15.47
N VAL A 340 9.48 -20.80 16.10
CA VAL A 340 9.59 -21.91 17.05
C VAL A 340 8.60 -23.00 16.66
N THR A 341 9.08 -24.11 16.14
CA THR A 341 8.26 -25.30 15.84
C THR A 341 8.40 -26.33 16.95
N LEU A 342 7.30 -26.62 17.62
CA LEU A 342 7.13 -27.74 18.54
C LEU A 342 6.64 -28.94 17.73
N ARG A 343 7.31 -30.09 17.79
CA ARG A 343 6.88 -31.34 17.13
C ARG A 343 6.90 -32.52 18.11
N GLY A 344 5.74 -33.12 18.33
CA GLY A 344 5.61 -34.32 19.16
C GLY A 344 6.15 -35.57 18.47
N ARG A 345 6.63 -36.55 19.25
CA ARG A 345 6.93 -37.90 18.71
C ARG A 345 5.68 -38.65 18.23
N GLU A 346 4.57 -38.41 18.90
CA GLU A 346 3.20 -38.78 18.46
C GLU A 346 2.29 -37.56 18.65
N PHE A 347 2.38 -36.95 19.83
CA PHE A 347 1.77 -35.67 20.21
C PHE A 347 2.76 -34.84 21.05
N ILE A 348 2.60 -33.52 21.02
CA ILE A 348 3.31 -32.56 21.88
C ILE A 348 2.88 -32.80 23.34
N GLN A 349 3.74 -32.51 24.32
CA GLN A 349 3.37 -32.56 25.74
C GLN A 349 2.25 -31.54 26.04
N PRO A 350 1.03 -31.96 26.44
CA PRO A 350 -0.05 -31.03 26.78
C PRO A 350 0.24 -30.31 28.11
N GLY A 351 -0.37 -29.14 28.29
CA GLY A 351 -0.21 -28.29 29.47
C GLY A 351 0.38 -26.92 29.13
N VAL A 352 0.88 -26.20 30.14
CA VAL A 352 1.40 -24.83 29.99
C VAL A 352 2.87 -24.85 29.58
N TRP A 353 3.16 -24.19 28.47
CA TRP A 353 4.50 -23.89 27.96
C TRP A 353 4.78 -22.38 28.14
N SER A 354 6.06 -21.98 28.16
CA SER A 354 6.43 -20.56 28.14
C SER A 354 7.55 -20.23 27.15
N LEU A 355 7.48 -19.03 26.59
CA LEU A 355 8.58 -18.36 25.88
C LEU A 355 9.12 -17.26 26.79
N ASN A 356 10.36 -17.40 27.24
CA ASN A 356 10.98 -16.50 28.22
C ASN A 356 11.92 -15.53 27.49
N PHE A 357 11.46 -14.31 27.22
CA PHE A 357 12.21 -13.27 26.50
C PHE A 357 13.16 -12.51 27.44
N GLU A 358 14.36 -12.18 26.96
CA GLU A 358 15.36 -11.35 27.66
C GLU A 358 15.96 -10.31 26.69
N ALA A 359 15.84 -9.03 27.05
CA ALA A 359 16.34 -7.90 26.27
C ALA A 359 17.87 -7.84 26.18
N GLN A 360 18.39 -7.47 25.00
CA GLN A 360 19.82 -7.25 24.78
C GLN A 360 20.11 -5.78 24.40
N ASP A 361 19.51 -5.28 23.30
CA ASP A 361 19.60 -3.88 22.87
C ASP A 361 18.28 -3.48 22.19
N ILE A 362 17.45 -2.70 22.87
CA ILE A 362 16.05 -2.42 22.50
C ILE A 362 15.88 -0.96 22.12
N VAL A 363 15.22 -0.72 20.97
CA VAL A 363 14.96 0.59 20.37
C VAL A 363 13.47 0.86 20.27
N GLU A 364 12.71 -0.01 19.60
CA GLU A 364 11.25 0.07 19.46
C GLU A 364 10.55 -0.84 20.49
N GLY A 365 11.06 -2.05 20.69
CA GLY A 365 10.67 -2.99 21.75
C GLY A 365 9.32 -3.68 21.55
N ASP A 366 8.65 -3.51 20.41
CA ASP A 366 7.36 -4.12 20.12
C ASP A 366 7.50 -5.48 19.44
N ILE A 367 7.15 -6.54 20.18
CA ILE A 367 7.22 -7.94 19.73
C ILE A 367 5.79 -8.50 19.62
N ASN A 368 5.50 -9.16 18.51
CA ASN A 368 4.21 -9.82 18.27
C ASN A 368 4.42 -11.31 18.09
N ILE A 369 3.59 -12.13 18.72
CA ILE A 369 3.73 -13.58 18.77
C ILE A 369 2.40 -14.19 18.31
N TYR A 370 2.45 -15.11 17.36
CA TYR A 370 1.27 -15.74 16.77
C TYR A 370 1.35 -17.27 16.83
N LEU A 371 0.25 -17.89 17.23
CA LEU A 371 -0.03 -19.31 17.03
C LEU A 371 -0.70 -19.51 15.64
N PRO A 372 -0.73 -20.74 15.11
CA PRO A 372 -1.52 -21.07 13.92
C PRO A 372 -3.01 -20.70 14.05
N ILE A 373 -3.72 -20.67 12.92
CA ILE A 373 -5.17 -20.35 12.87
C ILE A 373 -6.01 -21.44 13.53
N SER A 374 -7.23 -21.09 13.98
CA SER A 374 -8.13 -22.02 14.68
C SER A 374 -8.60 -23.22 13.86
N GLU A 375 -8.47 -23.20 12.53
CA GLU A 375 -8.67 -24.35 11.65
C GLU A 375 -7.54 -25.40 11.74
N GLN A 376 -6.41 -25.09 12.39
CA GLN A 376 -5.26 -25.99 12.57
C GLN A 376 -5.04 -26.47 14.01
N LEU A 377 -5.75 -25.90 15.00
CA LEU A 377 -5.51 -26.12 16.43
C LEU A 377 -6.75 -26.64 17.17
N SER A 378 -6.53 -27.35 18.27
CA SER A 378 -7.60 -27.60 19.25
C SER A 378 -7.93 -26.33 20.04
N ARG A 379 -9.19 -26.20 20.51
CA ARG A 379 -9.67 -25.04 21.28
C ARG A 379 -8.93 -24.79 22.60
N ASP A 380 -8.15 -25.76 23.07
CA ASP A 380 -7.36 -25.67 24.29
C ASP A 380 -5.94 -25.13 24.06
N THR A 381 -5.48 -25.01 22.80
CA THR A 381 -4.16 -24.46 22.44
C THR A 381 -4.24 -22.97 22.21
N ARG A 382 -3.75 -22.16 23.16
CA ARG A 382 -3.91 -20.68 23.14
C ARG A 382 -2.98 -19.97 24.12
N PHE A 383 -2.79 -18.67 23.96
CA PHE A 383 -2.15 -17.84 24.99
C PHE A 383 -3.04 -17.72 26.23
N LEU A 384 -2.43 -17.78 27.42
CA LEU A 384 -3.16 -17.64 28.70
C LEU A 384 -3.54 -16.17 29.00
N ASP A 385 -2.71 -15.25 28.55
CA ASP A 385 -2.91 -13.80 28.56
C ASP A 385 -2.76 -13.30 27.11
N PRO A 386 -3.81 -13.36 26.27
CA PRO A 386 -3.74 -13.01 24.85
C PRO A 386 -3.74 -11.49 24.60
N THR A 387 -3.50 -11.11 23.35
CA THR A 387 -3.82 -9.77 22.83
C THR A 387 -4.95 -9.88 21.82
N ILE A 388 -5.89 -8.92 21.88
CA ILE A 388 -7.17 -8.97 21.16
C ILE A 388 -7.21 -8.11 19.89
N VAL A 389 -6.07 -7.50 19.53
CA VAL A 389 -5.84 -6.57 18.41
C VAL A 389 -4.67 -7.08 17.57
N ARG A 390 -4.61 -6.75 16.27
CA ARG A 390 -3.76 -7.39 15.24
C ARG A 390 -4.14 -8.84 14.93
N THR A 391 -5.42 -9.17 15.05
CA THR A 391 -6.02 -10.46 14.66
C THR A 391 -6.58 -10.45 13.23
N ILE A 392 -6.17 -9.47 12.40
CA ILE A 392 -6.46 -9.46 10.95
C ILE A 392 -5.63 -10.52 10.25
N THR A 393 -6.27 -11.32 9.42
CA THR A 393 -5.62 -12.38 8.63
C THR A 393 -4.80 -11.80 7.47
N THR A 394 -3.76 -12.52 7.02
CA THR A 394 -3.05 -12.20 5.77
C THR A 394 -3.75 -12.97 4.64
N PRO A 395 -4.20 -12.32 3.55
CA PRO A 395 -3.68 -11.05 3.02
C PRO A 395 -4.51 -9.78 3.30
N ALA A 396 -5.45 -9.79 4.25
CA ALA A 396 -6.32 -8.63 4.49
C ALA A 396 -5.60 -7.40 5.07
N THR A 397 -4.31 -7.52 5.46
CA THR A 397 -3.45 -6.37 5.82
C THR A 397 -2.76 -5.69 4.65
N ALA A 398 -2.96 -6.15 3.41
CA ALA A 398 -2.60 -5.41 2.19
C ALA A 398 -3.33 -4.05 2.12
N ARG A 399 -2.72 -3.04 1.48
CA ARG A 399 -3.19 -1.64 1.54
C ARG A 399 -4.30 -1.35 0.53
N ARG A 400 -4.18 -1.91 -0.67
CA ARG A 400 -5.05 -1.65 -1.82
C ARG A 400 -6.33 -2.48 -1.84
N VAL A 401 -6.42 -3.54 -1.03
CA VAL A 401 -7.65 -4.34 -0.85
C VAL A 401 -8.66 -3.66 0.07
N ILE A 402 -9.94 -4.06 -0.01
CA ILE A 402 -10.93 -3.81 1.05
C ILE A 402 -10.95 -5.00 2.01
N SER A 403 -10.51 -4.80 3.26
CA SER A 403 -10.64 -5.76 4.36
C SER A 403 -12.03 -5.65 5.00
N VAL A 404 -12.74 -6.76 5.11
CA VAL A 404 -14.15 -6.78 5.56
C VAL A 404 -14.31 -7.60 6.84
N GLY A 405 -14.73 -6.93 7.92
CA GLY A 405 -15.11 -7.57 9.18
C GLY A 405 -16.59 -7.95 9.25
N SER A 406 -16.94 -8.75 10.26
CA SER A 406 -18.29 -9.32 10.43
C SER A 406 -19.05 -8.66 11.57
N TYR A 407 -20.33 -8.38 11.35
CA TYR A 407 -21.29 -8.08 12.42
C TYR A 407 -22.55 -8.95 12.29
N ASN A 408 -23.21 -9.20 13.42
CA ASN A 408 -24.53 -9.83 13.47
C ASN A 408 -25.59 -8.74 13.22
N HIS A 409 -26.31 -8.83 12.10
CA HIS A 409 -27.32 -7.83 11.70
C HIS A 409 -28.62 -7.93 12.50
N ASN A 410 -28.97 -9.13 12.99
CA ASN A 410 -30.20 -9.35 13.78
C ASN A 410 -30.08 -8.79 15.20
N LEU A 411 -28.89 -8.85 15.79
CA LEU A 411 -28.60 -8.32 17.14
C LEU A 411 -28.01 -6.90 17.13
N ASP A 412 -27.57 -6.40 15.96
CA ASP A 412 -26.64 -5.28 15.79
C ASP A 412 -25.53 -5.29 16.85
N ILE A 413 -24.60 -6.24 16.72
CA ILE A 413 -23.33 -6.31 17.48
C ILE A 413 -22.20 -6.79 16.57
N ILE A 414 -20.94 -6.45 16.89
CA ILE A 414 -19.77 -6.97 16.17
C ILE A 414 -19.65 -8.47 16.45
N SER A 415 -19.37 -9.28 15.42
CA SER A 415 -19.18 -10.72 15.59
C SER A 415 -17.93 -10.98 16.45
N ALA A 416 -18.06 -11.80 17.49
CA ALA A 416 -16.98 -12.02 18.46
C ALA A 416 -15.68 -12.52 17.79
N PHE A 417 -15.81 -13.37 16.77
CA PHE A 417 -14.70 -13.92 15.99
C PHE A 417 -14.05 -12.92 15.02
N SER A 418 -14.69 -11.81 14.66
CA SER A 418 -14.21 -10.92 13.60
C SER A 418 -12.81 -10.40 13.91
N GLY A 419 -11.87 -10.60 12.96
CA GLY A 419 -10.50 -10.14 13.05
C GLY A 419 -10.44 -8.62 13.23
N ARG A 420 -9.57 -8.17 14.14
CA ARG A 420 -9.46 -6.78 14.61
C ARG A 420 -8.07 -6.23 14.29
N GLY A 421 -8.01 -5.01 13.77
CA GLY A 421 -6.76 -4.31 13.50
C GLY A 421 -6.10 -3.82 14.79
N ASP A 422 -5.39 -2.70 14.71
CA ASP A 422 -4.76 -2.07 15.86
C ASP A 422 -4.66 -0.57 15.58
N ALA A 423 -5.33 0.25 16.39
CA ALA A 423 -5.36 1.71 16.21
C ALA A 423 -4.00 2.40 16.42
N ARG A 424 -2.96 1.66 16.81
CA ARG A 424 -1.55 2.12 16.83
C ARG A 424 -0.88 2.00 15.44
N LEU A 425 -1.49 1.31 14.49
CA LEU A 425 -1.03 1.20 13.11
C LEU A 425 -1.60 2.34 12.24
N ARG A 426 -0.88 2.70 11.17
CA ARG A 426 -1.20 3.84 10.29
C ARG A 426 -2.40 3.61 9.38
N GLU A 427 -2.72 2.36 9.09
CA GLU A 427 -3.94 1.95 8.39
C GLU A 427 -4.86 1.21 9.36
N ILE A 428 -6.12 1.67 9.46
CA ILE A 428 -7.13 0.98 10.26
C ILE A 428 -7.68 -0.21 9.47
N LYS A 429 -7.77 -1.35 10.16
CA LYS A 429 -8.34 -2.60 9.64
C LYS A 429 -9.32 -3.18 10.69
N PRO A 430 -10.41 -3.87 10.29
CA PRO A 430 -10.91 -3.99 8.92
C PRO A 430 -11.23 -2.62 8.34
N ASP A 431 -11.31 -2.50 7.01
CA ASP A 431 -11.63 -1.24 6.37
C ASP A 431 -13.12 -0.90 6.60
N ILE A 432 -14.00 -1.90 6.47
CA ILE A 432 -15.46 -1.79 6.69
C ILE A 432 -15.99 -3.08 7.34
N VAL A 433 -17.21 -3.07 7.88
CA VAL A 433 -17.90 -4.31 8.29
C VAL A 433 -19.22 -4.52 7.56
N ALA A 434 -19.55 -5.79 7.30
CA ALA A 434 -20.79 -6.21 6.65
C ALA A 434 -21.42 -7.40 7.41
N PRO A 435 -22.69 -7.76 7.14
CA PRO A 435 -23.32 -8.90 7.80
C PRO A 435 -22.55 -10.20 7.51
N GLY A 436 -22.18 -10.91 8.57
CA GLY A 436 -21.38 -12.14 8.47
C GLY A 436 -21.72 -13.19 9.53
N GLU A 437 -22.88 -13.08 10.18
CA GLU A 437 -23.38 -14.02 11.18
C GLU A 437 -24.78 -14.47 10.79
N ASP A 438 -24.99 -15.79 10.77
CA ASP A 438 -26.21 -16.51 10.38
C ASP A 438 -26.74 -16.13 8.98
N ILE A 439 -25.82 -15.88 8.04
CA ILE A 439 -26.12 -15.44 6.67
C ILE A 439 -26.61 -16.62 5.84
N VAL A 440 -27.85 -16.55 5.37
CA VAL A 440 -28.46 -17.58 4.50
C VAL A 440 -28.04 -17.37 3.05
N SER A 441 -27.49 -18.41 2.43
CA SER A 441 -27.12 -18.44 1.01
C SER A 441 -27.12 -19.88 0.49
N SER A 442 -26.77 -20.05 -0.78
CA SER A 442 -26.67 -21.32 -1.49
C SER A 442 -25.69 -22.30 -0.83
N LEU A 443 -26.02 -23.58 -0.91
CA LEU A 443 -25.17 -24.72 -0.58
C LEU A 443 -25.25 -25.75 -1.72
N PRO A 444 -24.28 -26.68 -1.82
CA PRO A 444 -24.27 -27.69 -2.88
C PRO A 444 -25.56 -28.53 -2.96
N SER A 445 -25.77 -29.15 -4.12
CA SER A 445 -26.98 -29.91 -4.47
C SER A 445 -28.27 -29.06 -4.49
N GLY A 446 -28.16 -27.78 -4.84
CA GLY A 446 -29.32 -26.88 -4.97
C GLY A 446 -30.00 -26.52 -3.63
N SER A 447 -29.27 -26.60 -2.52
CA SER A 447 -29.80 -26.37 -1.17
C SER A 447 -29.44 -24.96 -0.64
N TYR A 448 -29.97 -24.58 0.53
CA TYR A 448 -29.68 -23.30 1.18
C TYR A 448 -29.39 -23.52 2.67
N GLY A 449 -28.55 -22.66 3.26
CA GLY A 449 -28.26 -22.72 4.69
C GLY A 449 -27.55 -21.48 5.23
N ALA A 450 -27.57 -21.33 6.56
CA ALA A 450 -26.89 -20.24 7.27
C ALA A 450 -25.42 -20.59 7.53
N LEU A 451 -24.50 -19.67 7.27
CA LEU A 451 -23.10 -19.75 7.69
C LEU A 451 -22.67 -18.43 8.37
N SER A 452 -21.65 -18.55 9.23
CA SER A 452 -21.13 -17.45 10.06
C SER A 452 -19.60 -17.37 9.92
N GLY A 453 -19.10 -16.20 9.55
CA GLY A 453 -17.69 -15.92 9.31
C GLY A 453 -17.48 -14.61 8.54
N THR A 454 -16.28 -14.03 8.66
CA THR A 454 -15.90 -12.86 7.84
C THR A 454 -15.93 -13.18 6.33
N SER A 455 -15.81 -14.46 5.98
CA SER A 455 -16.07 -15.03 4.65
C SER A 455 -17.45 -14.73 4.06
N MET A 456 -18.48 -14.52 4.88
CA MET A 456 -19.84 -14.15 4.45
C MET A 456 -20.03 -12.64 4.38
N ALA A 457 -19.25 -11.87 5.16
CA ALA A 457 -19.23 -10.41 5.10
C ALA A 457 -18.53 -9.89 3.83
N ALA A 458 -17.41 -10.50 3.42
CA ALA A 458 -16.67 -10.12 2.21
C ALA A 458 -17.53 -10.07 0.91
N PRO A 459 -18.34 -11.10 0.56
CA PRO A 459 -19.14 -11.07 -0.66
C PRO A 459 -20.28 -10.04 -0.65
N HIS A 460 -20.72 -9.55 0.52
CA HIS A 460 -21.63 -8.39 0.58
C HIS A 460 -20.97 -7.13 0.00
N VAL A 461 -19.70 -6.90 0.35
CA VAL A 461 -18.89 -5.80 -0.19
C VAL A 461 -18.50 -6.05 -1.65
N ALA A 462 -18.26 -7.30 -2.06
CA ALA A 462 -17.96 -7.63 -3.45
C ALA A 462 -19.14 -7.38 -4.40
N GLY A 463 -20.35 -7.85 -4.04
CA GLY A 463 -21.57 -7.55 -4.82
C GLY A 463 -21.88 -6.06 -4.86
N ALA A 464 -21.70 -5.36 -3.73
CA ALA A 464 -21.82 -3.90 -3.67
C ALA A 464 -20.83 -3.17 -4.58
N ALA A 465 -19.57 -3.64 -4.67
CA ALA A 465 -18.57 -3.08 -5.58
C ALA A 465 -18.95 -3.32 -7.04
N ALA A 466 -19.54 -4.47 -7.40
CA ALA A 466 -19.99 -4.74 -8.76
C ALA A 466 -21.10 -3.78 -9.22
N LEU A 467 -22.11 -3.52 -8.38
CA LEU A 467 -23.16 -2.51 -8.67
C LEU A 467 -22.57 -1.10 -8.88
N LEU A 468 -21.51 -0.74 -8.15
CA LEU A 468 -20.84 0.55 -8.34
C LEU A 468 -19.93 0.59 -9.58
N MET A 469 -19.29 -0.52 -9.95
CA MET A 469 -18.52 -0.63 -11.20
C MET A 469 -19.41 -0.60 -12.44
N GLU A 470 -20.61 -1.18 -12.38
CA GLU A 470 -21.64 -1.02 -13.41
C GLU A 470 -22.03 0.47 -13.56
N TRP A 471 -22.39 1.14 -12.46
CA TRP A 471 -22.74 2.57 -12.49
C TRP A 471 -21.60 3.46 -13.01
N GLY A 472 -20.39 3.29 -12.48
CA GLY A 472 -19.25 4.14 -12.81
C GLY A 472 -18.65 3.83 -14.17
N ILE A 473 -18.29 2.57 -14.41
CA ILE A 473 -17.42 2.16 -15.51
C ILE A 473 -18.25 1.72 -16.72
N VAL A 474 -19.22 0.83 -16.54
CA VAL A 474 -20.03 0.29 -17.66
C VAL A 474 -21.00 1.35 -18.19
N ASN A 475 -21.68 2.05 -17.29
CA ASN A 475 -22.60 3.15 -17.59
C ASN A 475 -21.89 4.51 -17.68
N ASN A 476 -20.54 4.54 -17.67
CA ASN A 476 -19.68 5.69 -17.94
C ASN A 476 -19.92 6.96 -17.07
N ASN A 477 -20.47 6.82 -15.85
CA ASN A 477 -20.67 7.95 -14.93
C ASN A 477 -19.40 8.32 -14.14
N ASP A 478 -18.48 7.38 -13.94
CA ASP A 478 -17.19 7.53 -13.27
C ASP A 478 -16.22 6.41 -13.75
N PRO A 479 -15.53 6.60 -14.90
CA PRO A 479 -14.72 5.56 -15.55
C PRO A 479 -13.56 5.02 -14.69
N PHE A 480 -13.19 5.75 -13.64
CA PHE A 480 -12.09 5.46 -12.73
C PHE A 480 -12.58 4.90 -11.37
N LEU A 481 -13.86 4.53 -11.25
CA LEU A 481 -14.46 4.01 -10.01
C LEU A 481 -14.08 2.54 -9.75
N TYR A 482 -12.81 2.32 -9.45
CA TYR A 482 -12.24 1.06 -8.96
C TYR A 482 -11.16 1.35 -7.90
N GLY A 483 -10.40 0.33 -7.46
CA GLY A 483 -9.25 0.49 -6.56
C GLY A 483 -9.52 1.37 -5.33
N GLN A 484 -8.65 2.36 -5.07
CA GLN A 484 -8.79 3.28 -3.93
C GLN A 484 -10.02 4.20 -4.04
N ARG A 485 -10.45 4.59 -5.25
CA ARG A 485 -11.61 5.47 -5.44
C ARG A 485 -12.91 4.77 -5.05
N LEU A 486 -13.14 3.55 -5.52
CA LEU A 486 -14.33 2.77 -5.11
C LEU A 486 -14.27 2.44 -3.60
N LYS A 487 -13.10 2.04 -3.09
CA LYS A 487 -12.87 1.84 -1.64
C LYS A 487 -13.29 3.08 -0.86
N ALA A 488 -12.75 4.27 -1.17
CA ALA A 488 -13.07 5.51 -0.48
C ALA A 488 -14.58 5.89 -0.55
N LYS A 489 -15.23 5.66 -1.70
CA LYS A 489 -16.69 5.85 -1.86
C LYS A 489 -17.49 4.98 -0.87
N LEU A 490 -17.17 3.70 -0.76
CA LEU A 490 -17.81 2.78 0.21
C LEU A 490 -17.49 3.17 1.67
N LEU A 491 -16.23 3.47 1.98
CA LEU A 491 -15.81 3.85 3.33
C LEU A 491 -16.47 5.14 3.81
N LYS A 492 -16.75 6.09 2.91
CA LYS A 492 -17.49 7.31 3.26
C LYS A 492 -18.92 7.04 3.68
N GLU A 493 -19.70 6.41 2.81
CA GLU A 493 -21.13 6.29 3.04
C GLU A 493 -21.51 5.18 4.03
N ALA A 494 -20.53 4.39 4.48
CA ALA A 494 -20.64 3.46 5.60
C ALA A 494 -21.36 4.08 6.82
N ARG A 495 -22.35 3.35 7.35
CA ARG A 495 -23.22 3.79 8.44
C ARG A 495 -22.50 3.77 9.79
N ARG A 496 -22.61 4.89 10.51
CA ARG A 496 -21.99 5.19 11.82
C ARG A 496 -23.08 5.51 12.85
N ASP A 497 -23.98 4.56 13.08
CA ASP A 497 -25.17 4.71 13.93
C ASP A 497 -24.91 4.49 15.43
N ARG A 498 -23.65 4.28 15.84
CA ARG A 498 -23.25 4.04 17.24
C ARG A 498 -22.60 5.29 17.85
N PRO A 499 -23.33 6.14 18.60
CA PRO A 499 -22.82 7.43 19.10
C PRO A 499 -21.76 7.32 20.19
N PHE A 500 -21.53 6.12 20.75
CA PHE A 500 -20.51 5.88 21.78
C PHE A 500 -19.19 5.32 21.21
N LEU A 501 -19.10 5.12 19.89
CA LEU A 501 -17.86 4.69 19.22
C LEU A 501 -17.27 5.85 18.43
N ILE A 502 -15.95 6.03 18.57
CA ILE A 502 -15.16 6.85 17.64
C ILE A 502 -14.91 6.01 16.38
N TYR A 503 -15.02 6.62 15.22
CA TYR A 503 -14.70 6.01 13.92
C TYR A 503 -13.57 6.81 13.25
N PRO A 504 -12.67 6.17 12.49
CA PRO A 504 -12.52 4.72 12.38
C PRO A 504 -11.98 4.08 13.66
N ASN A 505 -12.18 2.77 13.83
CA ASN A 505 -11.58 1.99 14.91
C ASN A 505 -11.25 0.55 14.48
N GLU A 506 -10.45 -0.14 15.28
CA GLU A 506 -9.90 -1.48 15.02
C GLU A 506 -10.92 -2.63 14.98
N THR A 507 -12.21 -2.36 15.20
CA THR A 507 -13.28 -3.38 15.18
C THR A 507 -14.35 -3.14 14.13
N TRP A 508 -14.86 -1.91 14.01
CA TRP A 508 -15.88 -1.53 13.03
C TRP A 508 -15.31 -0.91 11.75
N GLY A 509 -13.99 -0.74 11.67
CA GLY A 509 -13.36 0.00 10.57
C GLY A 509 -13.92 1.41 10.48
N TYR A 510 -14.26 1.84 9.27
CA TYR A 510 -14.94 3.11 9.02
C TYR A 510 -16.46 3.08 9.22
N GLY A 511 -17.10 1.92 9.43
CA GLY A 511 -18.56 1.78 9.62
C GLY A 511 -19.16 0.47 9.07
N LYS A 512 -20.48 0.34 9.18
CA LYS A 512 -21.26 -0.73 8.52
C LYS A 512 -21.45 -0.40 7.03
N LEU A 513 -21.39 -1.40 6.14
CA LEU A 513 -21.77 -1.25 4.72
C LEU A 513 -23.20 -0.68 4.62
N ASP A 514 -23.37 0.36 3.79
CA ASP A 514 -24.68 0.97 3.55
C ASP A 514 -24.75 1.62 2.15
N LEU A 515 -25.47 0.99 1.23
CA LEU A 515 -25.67 1.53 -0.13
C LEU A 515 -26.77 2.61 -0.21
N SER A 516 -27.69 2.68 0.76
CA SER A 516 -28.84 3.60 0.71
C SER A 516 -28.46 5.09 0.73
N ARG A 517 -27.21 5.36 1.10
CA ARG A 517 -26.60 6.68 1.26
C ARG A 517 -25.80 7.14 0.03
N ILE A 518 -25.56 6.25 -0.94
CA ILE A 518 -24.75 6.55 -2.13
C ILE A 518 -25.58 7.32 -3.17
N SER A 519 -25.23 8.59 -3.38
CA SER A 519 -25.77 9.38 -4.50
C SER A 519 -25.17 8.96 -5.83
N THR A 520 -26.04 8.66 -6.80
CA THR A 520 -25.77 8.21 -8.18
C THR A 520 -25.93 9.32 -9.23
N ARG A 521 -25.97 10.60 -8.81
CA ARG A 521 -26.08 11.74 -9.74
C ARG A 521 -24.82 11.91 -10.59
N THR A 522 -24.98 11.78 -11.91
CA THR A 522 -23.97 12.12 -12.92
C THR A 522 -23.61 13.60 -12.87
N LEU A 523 -22.32 13.93 -13.09
CA LEU A 523 -21.80 15.29 -13.16
C LEU A 523 -20.94 15.43 -14.43
N GLY A 524 -20.97 16.61 -15.06
CA GLY A 524 -20.36 16.83 -16.37
C GLY A 524 -18.90 17.26 -16.28
N TRP A 525 -17.98 16.36 -16.62
CA TRP A 525 -16.53 16.56 -16.59
C TRP A 525 -16.06 17.84 -17.31
N HIS A 526 -15.51 18.78 -16.54
CA HIS A 526 -14.76 19.93 -17.07
C HIS A 526 -13.49 20.10 -16.24
N TYR A 527 -12.33 20.05 -16.90
CA TYR A 527 -11.03 20.27 -16.30
C TYR A 527 -10.25 21.36 -17.06
N ARG A 528 -9.10 21.75 -16.51
CA ARG A 528 -8.55 23.08 -16.70
C ARG A 528 -7.59 23.23 -17.88
N ASN A 529 -7.80 24.25 -18.69
CA ASN A 529 -6.71 24.83 -19.49
C ASN A 529 -5.72 25.62 -18.61
N GLU A 530 -4.58 24.98 -18.32
CA GLU A 530 -3.29 25.61 -18.01
C GLU A 530 -2.39 25.38 -19.24
N ASN A 531 -1.60 26.38 -19.64
CA ASN A 531 -0.91 26.41 -20.94
C ASN A 531 0.36 25.53 -21.02
N THR A 532 0.23 24.25 -20.67
CA THR A 532 1.22 23.20 -20.98
C THR A 532 0.50 21.92 -21.37
N ASN A 533 0.51 21.60 -22.67
CA ASN A 533 -0.19 20.44 -23.22
C ASN A 533 0.66 19.15 -23.12
N ASP A 534 1.14 18.79 -21.93
CA ASP A 534 1.71 17.45 -21.68
C ASP A 534 1.09 16.79 -20.44
N TYR A 535 0.78 15.51 -20.57
CA TYR A 535 0.05 14.70 -19.59
C TYR A 535 0.79 13.37 -19.37
N ILE A 536 0.87 12.93 -18.13
CA ILE A 536 1.33 11.59 -17.77
C ILE A 536 0.08 10.71 -17.68
N ILE A 537 -0.02 9.70 -18.53
CA ILE A 537 -1.13 8.74 -18.54
C ILE A 537 -0.70 7.38 -17.99
N MET A 538 -1.64 6.71 -17.33
CA MET A 538 -1.64 5.26 -17.15
C MET A 538 -2.50 4.65 -18.26
N TYR A 539 -2.05 3.54 -18.83
CA TYR A 539 -2.73 2.89 -19.92
C TYR A 539 -2.62 1.36 -19.87
N GLU A 540 -3.51 0.69 -20.61
CA GLU A 540 -3.41 -0.73 -20.97
C GLU A 540 -3.72 -0.91 -22.47
N GLY A 541 -3.44 -2.08 -23.05
CA GLY A 541 -3.69 -2.34 -24.48
C GLY A 541 -2.74 -1.62 -25.45
N ASP A 542 -3.19 -1.40 -26.69
CA ASP A 542 -2.44 -0.66 -27.72
C ASP A 542 -2.83 0.82 -27.75
N ILE A 543 -2.30 1.55 -26.75
CA ILE A 543 -2.50 2.98 -26.61
C ILE A 543 -1.99 3.80 -27.81
N ILE A 544 -1.08 3.26 -28.63
CA ILE A 544 -0.53 3.99 -29.78
C ILE A 544 -1.59 4.07 -30.88
N SER A 545 -2.24 2.94 -31.20
CA SER A 545 -3.37 2.91 -32.13
C SER A 545 -4.54 3.73 -31.60
N ALA A 546 -4.91 3.55 -30.32
CA ALA A 546 -6.06 4.22 -29.72
C ALA A 546 -5.91 5.76 -29.65
N LEU A 547 -4.71 6.28 -29.32
CA LEU A 547 -4.43 7.72 -29.38
C LEU A 547 -4.40 8.25 -30.81
N ALA A 548 -3.91 7.48 -31.78
CA ALA A 548 -3.87 7.88 -33.19
C ALA A 548 -5.27 8.00 -33.81
N GLU A 549 -6.25 7.19 -33.39
CA GLU A 549 -7.64 7.27 -33.86
C GLU A 549 -8.33 8.59 -33.43
N GLU A 550 -8.10 9.07 -32.21
CA GLU A 550 -8.52 10.41 -31.76
C GLU A 550 -7.57 11.55 -32.22
N GLY A 551 -6.63 11.25 -33.14
CA GLY A 551 -5.74 12.23 -33.78
C GLY A 551 -4.51 12.65 -32.96
N ILE A 552 -4.24 12.00 -31.83
CA ILE A 552 -3.15 12.34 -30.91
C ILE A 552 -1.87 11.62 -31.35
N ASN A 553 -1.07 12.31 -32.18
CA ASN A 553 0.09 11.72 -32.85
C ASN A 553 1.42 11.83 -32.08
N LYS A 554 1.49 12.61 -30.99
CA LYS A 554 2.73 12.90 -30.26
C LYS A 554 2.73 12.24 -28.88
N VAL A 555 3.26 11.01 -28.83
CA VAL A 555 3.24 10.14 -27.64
C VAL A 555 4.63 9.62 -27.35
N GLN A 556 5.02 9.62 -26.07
CA GLN A 556 6.26 9.07 -25.55
C GLN A 556 5.93 7.92 -24.60
N ILE A 557 6.10 6.68 -25.05
CA ILE A 557 5.95 5.50 -24.19
C ILE A 557 7.08 5.47 -23.15
N ILE A 558 6.71 5.33 -21.88
CA ILE A 558 7.68 5.15 -20.78
C ILE A 558 7.96 3.65 -20.61
N ASP A 559 6.90 2.87 -20.39
CA ASP A 559 6.90 1.42 -20.30
C ASP A 559 5.51 0.84 -20.66
N ARG A 560 5.19 -0.38 -20.20
CA ARG A 560 3.91 -1.09 -20.44
C ARG A 560 2.69 -0.56 -19.67
N LYS A 561 2.88 0.35 -18.71
CA LYS A 561 1.85 0.94 -17.83
C LYS A 561 1.73 2.45 -18.08
N TYR A 562 2.83 3.13 -18.39
CA TYR A 562 2.92 4.59 -18.39
C TYR A 562 3.35 5.17 -19.73
N ALA A 563 2.75 6.29 -20.13
CA ALA A 563 3.18 7.10 -21.26
C ALA A 563 3.02 8.60 -20.95
N ILE A 564 3.73 9.44 -21.71
CA ILE A 564 3.52 10.89 -21.74
C ILE A 564 2.89 11.26 -23.09
N VAL A 565 1.76 11.95 -23.03
CA VAL A 565 1.01 12.41 -24.20
C VAL A 565 1.15 13.91 -24.33
N TYR A 566 1.43 14.38 -25.55
CA TYR A 566 1.46 15.80 -25.90
C TYR A 566 0.24 16.13 -26.77
N LEU A 567 -0.67 16.96 -26.26
CA LEU A 567 -1.89 17.36 -26.99
C LEU A 567 -1.65 18.63 -27.83
N ASP A 568 -2.30 18.75 -28.98
CA ASP A 568 -2.32 20.01 -29.74
C ASP A 568 -3.26 21.04 -29.09
N LEU A 569 -3.05 22.34 -29.36
CA LEU A 569 -3.78 23.45 -28.70
C LEU A 569 -5.30 23.51 -29.00
N ASN A 570 -5.80 22.63 -29.86
CA ASN A 570 -7.21 22.44 -30.20
C ASN A 570 -7.83 21.18 -29.57
N LEU A 571 -7.07 20.42 -28.78
CA LEU A 571 -7.53 19.26 -28.02
C LEU A 571 -7.37 19.53 -26.52
N ASP A 572 -8.40 19.21 -25.74
CA ASP A 572 -8.39 19.30 -24.29
C ASP A 572 -8.35 17.91 -23.63
N GLU A 573 -8.05 17.87 -22.32
CA GLU A 573 -7.86 16.63 -21.56
C GLU A 573 -9.12 15.74 -21.43
N SER A 574 -10.33 16.24 -21.76
CA SER A 574 -11.52 15.38 -21.80
C SER A 574 -11.43 14.26 -22.83
N ILE A 575 -10.56 14.40 -23.84
CA ILE A 575 -10.28 13.39 -24.88
C ILE A 575 -9.89 12.03 -24.29
N PHE A 576 -9.13 12.01 -23.18
CA PHE A 576 -8.69 10.79 -22.52
C PHE A 576 -9.84 9.96 -21.95
N ASN A 577 -10.95 10.59 -21.58
CA ASN A 577 -12.13 9.91 -21.04
C ASN A 577 -12.96 9.18 -22.12
N LYS A 578 -12.60 9.32 -23.40
CA LYS A 578 -13.21 8.58 -24.52
C LYS A 578 -12.41 7.35 -24.93
N ILE A 579 -11.16 7.23 -24.49
CA ILE A 579 -10.21 6.22 -24.94
C ILE A 579 -10.17 5.10 -23.88
N PRO A 580 -10.77 3.92 -24.12
CA PRO A 580 -10.91 2.88 -23.09
C PRO A 580 -9.58 2.39 -22.50
N GLU A 581 -8.52 2.45 -23.30
CA GLU A 581 -7.13 2.12 -22.97
C GLU A 581 -6.53 3.03 -21.89
N VAL A 582 -7.02 4.28 -21.73
CA VAL A 582 -6.51 5.20 -20.71
C VAL A 582 -7.16 4.88 -19.36
N THR A 583 -6.34 4.44 -18.41
CA THR A 583 -6.79 4.04 -17.07
C THR A 583 -6.64 5.15 -16.02
N TYR A 584 -5.78 6.14 -16.24
CA TYR A 584 -5.71 7.38 -15.46
C TYR A 584 -4.90 8.44 -16.21
N TYR A 585 -5.06 9.72 -15.90
CA TYR A 585 -4.19 10.78 -16.42
C TYR A 585 -3.99 11.91 -15.39
N GLN A 586 -2.81 12.53 -15.39
CA GLN A 586 -2.50 13.72 -14.60
C GLN A 586 -1.59 14.68 -15.38
N LYS A 587 -1.54 15.94 -14.94
CA LYS A 587 -0.50 16.87 -15.36
C LYS A 587 0.84 16.59 -14.63
N PRO A 588 1.98 16.95 -15.23
CA PRO A 588 3.26 16.99 -14.54
C PRO A 588 3.27 18.01 -13.40
N PHE A 589 4.00 17.71 -12.33
CA PHE A 589 4.28 18.66 -11.25
C PHE A 589 5.46 19.58 -11.62
N ARG A 590 5.47 20.78 -11.04
CA ARG A 590 6.62 21.71 -11.03
C ARG A 590 7.63 21.22 -9.98
N MET A 591 8.81 20.83 -10.44
CA MET A 591 9.92 20.28 -9.64
C MET A 591 11.05 21.32 -9.53
N VAL A 592 11.56 21.57 -8.33
CA VAL A 592 12.61 22.59 -8.07
C VAL A 592 13.88 22.02 -7.43
N PRO A 593 15.08 22.59 -7.71
CA PRO A 593 16.32 22.29 -6.98
C PRO A 593 16.25 22.64 -5.50
N LEU A 594 16.85 21.81 -4.63
CA LEU A 594 16.73 21.91 -3.17
C LEU A 594 18.02 22.48 -2.52
N ILE A 595 18.33 23.75 -2.80
CA ILE A 595 19.61 24.42 -2.48
C ILE A 595 19.48 25.89 -1.98
N ASP A 596 20.31 26.26 -0.98
CA ASP A 596 20.33 27.57 -0.28
C ASP A 596 21.75 28.21 -0.09
N THR A 597 22.86 27.45 0.02
CA THR A 597 24.26 27.89 0.43
C THR A 597 24.42 28.35 1.91
N SER A 598 25.57 28.39 2.63
CA SER A 598 26.92 27.74 2.64
C SER A 598 27.41 27.65 4.15
N VAL A 599 28.54 27.16 4.72
CA VAL A 599 29.87 26.53 4.40
C VAL A 599 30.21 25.48 5.53
N ASP A 600 30.55 24.19 5.31
CA ASP A 600 31.92 23.55 5.31
C ASP A 600 31.90 22.04 4.90
N LYS A 601 33.01 21.30 5.08
CA LYS A 601 33.27 19.90 4.60
C LYS A 601 33.17 18.75 5.64
N ILE A 602 32.98 17.51 5.17
CA ILE A 602 33.40 16.28 5.91
C ILE A 602 33.77 15.05 5.05
N GLY A 603 34.36 14.04 5.72
CA GLY A 603 33.75 12.70 5.68
C GLY A 603 34.55 11.58 5.00
N ALA A 604 34.43 11.45 3.67
CA ALA A 604 34.52 10.17 2.96
C ALA A 604 35.88 9.44 2.98
N LYS A 605 36.97 10.10 3.38
CA LYS A 605 38.35 9.65 3.10
C LYS A 605 38.78 8.34 3.77
N PHE A 606 38.04 7.80 4.74
CA PHE A 606 38.41 6.56 5.43
C PHE A 606 38.46 5.35 4.48
N PHE A 607 37.40 5.12 3.68
CA PHE A 607 37.31 3.94 2.81
C PHE A 607 38.15 4.04 1.54
N GLN A 608 38.28 5.25 0.99
CA GLN A 608 39.14 5.54 -0.18
C GLN A 608 40.62 5.18 0.06
N ASN A 609 41.07 5.19 1.32
CA ASN A 609 42.46 4.97 1.72
C ASN A 609 42.64 3.72 2.62
N HIS A 610 41.63 2.86 2.72
CA HIS A 610 41.67 1.72 3.65
C HIS A 610 42.50 0.55 3.07
N PRO A 611 43.61 0.12 3.70
CA PRO A 611 44.59 -0.77 3.08
C PRO A 611 44.11 -2.21 2.81
N TYR A 612 42.94 -2.59 3.33
CA TYR A 612 42.35 -3.93 3.16
C TYR A 612 41.02 -3.94 2.41
N ILE A 613 40.37 -2.79 2.27
CA ILE A 613 39.07 -2.65 1.57
C ILE A 613 39.01 -1.24 0.95
N PRO A 614 39.83 -0.95 -0.07
CA PRO A 614 39.74 0.31 -0.79
C PRO A 614 38.43 0.34 -1.60
N LEU A 615 37.56 1.30 -1.31
CA LEU A 615 36.32 1.53 -2.06
C LEU A 615 36.34 2.91 -2.69
N THR A 616 35.92 2.97 -3.95
CA THR A 616 36.02 4.12 -4.85
C THR A 616 34.77 4.34 -5.72
N GLY A 617 33.80 3.41 -5.67
CA GLY A 617 32.61 3.37 -6.51
C GLY A 617 32.84 2.77 -7.90
N ARG A 618 33.99 2.14 -8.13
CA ARG A 618 34.40 1.67 -9.46
C ARG A 618 33.42 0.66 -10.02
N GLY A 619 33.00 0.86 -11.28
CA GLY A 619 32.05 -0.01 -11.97
C GLY A 619 30.58 0.20 -11.56
N VAL A 620 30.28 1.23 -10.77
CA VAL A 620 28.92 1.66 -10.42
C VAL A 620 28.59 2.94 -11.16
N LEU A 621 27.39 2.99 -11.74
CA LEU A 621 26.85 4.19 -12.39
C LEU A 621 26.15 5.08 -11.36
N THR A 622 26.29 6.40 -11.51
CA THR A 622 25.40 7.36 -10.84
C THR A 622 24.70 8.23 -11.88
N ALA A 623 23.38 8.35 -11.76
CA ALA A 623 22.56 9.24 -12.58
C ALA A 623 22.46 10.63 -11.95
N ILE A 624 22.85 11.64 -12.71
CA ILE A 624 22.66 13.06 -12.40
C ILE A 624 21.54 13.57 -13.30
N ILE A 625 20.32 13.64 -12.77
CA ILE A 625 19.12 14.05 -13.51
C ILE A 625 18.71 15.44 -13.01
N ASP A 626 19.24 16.48 -13.66
CA ASP A 626 19.39 17.82 -13.07
C ASP A 626 19.59 18.89 -14.16
N SER A 627 20.35 19.96 -13.91
CA SER A 627 20.67 21.05 -14.85
C SER A 627 21.75 20.73 -15.91
N GLY A 628 22.33 19.52 -15.90
CA GLY A 628 23.44 19.11 -16.76
C GLY A 628 24.77 18.96 -16.05
N ILE A 629 25.89 19.03 -16.78
CA ILE A 629 27.24 18.98 -16.21
C ILE A 629 28.25 19.81 -17.03
N ASP A 630 29.18 20.48 -16.35
CA ASP A 630 30.43 20.94 -16.99
C ASP A 630 31.36 19.74 -17.22
N TYR A 631 31.16 19.04 -18.34
CA TYR A 631 32.00 17.92 -18.77
C TYR A 631 33.47 18.30 -19.00
N THR A 632 33.79 19.60 -19.11
CA THR A 632 35.17 20.10 -19.25
C THR A 632 35.87 20.30 -17.90
N HIS A 633 35.16 20.15 -16.78
CA HIS A 633 35.74 20.29 -15.46
C HIS A 633 36.71 19.12 -15.15
N PRO A 634 37.99 19.37 -14.80
CA PRO A 634 39.00 18.30 -14.68
C PRO A 634 38.68 17.20 -13.68
N ASP A 635 37.87 17.47 -12.65
CA ASP A 635 37.42 16.46 -11.69
C ASP A 635 36.49 15.39 -12.32
N PHE A 636 36.09 15.53 -13.58
CA PHE A 636 35.34 14.54 -14.36
C PHE A 636 36.16 13.91 -15.50
N ILE A 637 37.48 14.08 -15.48
CA ILE A 637 38.41 13.54 -16.48
C ILE A 637 39.42 12.62 -15.77
N TYR A 638 39.66 11.44 -16.33
CA TYR A 638 40.66 10.48 -15.85
C TYR A 638 42.09 10.93 -16.18
N GLU A 639 43.08 10.31 -15.55
CA GLU A 639 44.50 10.62 -15.73
C GLU A 639 45.03 10.32 -17.15
N ASP A 640 44.27 9.56 -17.96
CA ASP A 640 44.55 9.30 -19.38
C ASP A 640 43.86 10.27 -20.35
N GLY A 641 43.12 11.25 -19.84
CA GLY A 641 42.45 12.30 -20.62
C GLY A 641 40.99 12.00 -20.99
N ARG A 642 40.48 10.79 -20.71
CA ARG A 642 39.09 10.40 -21.03
C ARG A 642 38.10 10.85 -19.96
N THR A 643 36.84 11.08 -20.33
CA THR A 643 35.78 11.44 -19.39
C THR A 643 35.32 10.24 -18.55
N LYS A 644 34.90 10.52 -17.31
CA LYS A 644 34.14 9.55 -16.47
C LYS A 644 32.64 9.54 -16.77
N ILE A 645 32.17 10.42 -17.65
CA ILE A 645 30.78 10.46 -18.11
C ILE A 645 30.59 9.37 -19.17
N VAL A 646 29.54 8.57 -19.04
CA VAL A 646 29.14 7.54 -20.01
C VAL A 646 28.38 8.18 -21.17
N SER A 647 27.48 9.09 -20.82
CA SER A 647 26.64 9.81 -21.77
C SER A 647 26.01 11.04 -21.10
N ILE A 648 25.64 12.01 -21.95
CA ILE A 648 24.83 13.17 -21.57
C ILE A 648 23.61 13.18 -22.50
N TRP A 649 22.39 13.10 -21.95
CA TRP A 649 21.19 13.45 -22.70
C TRP A 649 20.79 14.89 -22.35
N ASP A 650 20.90 15.79 -23.31
CA ASP A 650 20.42 17.17 -23.16
C ASP A 650 19.01 17.28 -23.75
N GLN A 651 18.00 17.42 -22.87
CA GLN A 651 16.61 17.56 -23.30
C GLN A 651 16.29 18.94 -23.89
N THR A 652 17.21 19.92 -23.77
CA THR A 652 17.01 21.32 -24.23
C THR A 652 17.54 21.58 -25.63
N VAL A 653 18.25 20.63 -26.24
CA VAL A 653 18.88 20.77 -27.56
C VAL A 653 18.18 19.88 -28.58
N ASP A 654 17.63 20.45 -29.65
CA ASP A 654 17.10 19.69 -30.77
C ASP A 654 18.23 18.95 -31.51
N GLY A 655 18.06 17.65 -31.77
CA GLY A 655 19.11 16.84 -32.38
C GLY A 655 18.70 15.38 -32.57
N ASN A 656 19.64 14.47 -32.34
CA ASN A 656 19.40 13.03 -32.33
C ASN A 656 19.00 12.59 -30.91
N PRO A 657 17.71 12.32 -30.62
CA PRO A 657 17.31 11.85 -29.31
C PRO A 657 17.81 10.42 -29.07
N PRO A 658 17.96 10.00 -27.79
CA PRO A 658 18.28 8.61 -27.48
C PRO A 658 17.27 7.63 -28.08
N GLN A 659 17.70 6.40 -28.37
CA GLN A 659 16.81 5.38 -28.95
C GLN A 659 15.56 5.16 -28.09
N GLY A 660 14.38 5.43 -28.65
CA GLY A 660 13.09 5.30 -27.96
C GLY A 660 12.56 6.61 -27.35
N PHE A 661 13.28 7.73 -27.53
CA PHE A 661 12.88 9.06 -27.05
C PHE A 661 12.56 9.99 -28.23
N ILE A 662 11.62 10.93 -28.06
CA ILE A 662 11.11 11.79 -29.15
C ILE A 662 11.68 13.22 -29.16
N PHE A 663 12.60 13.58 -28.25
CA PHE A 663 13.22 14.92 -28.18
C PHE A 663 14.58 14.92 -27.46
N GLY A 664 15.32 16.03 -27.61
CA GLY A 664 16.65 16.22 -27.05
C GLY A 664 17.78 15.64 -27.92
N LYS A 665 19.00 15.68 -27.39
CA LYS A 665 20.22 15.19 -28.05
C LYS A 665 21.04 14.31 -27.11
N GLU A 666 21.32 13.07 -27.52
CA GLU A 666 22.29 12.19 -26.83
C GLU A 666 23.72 12.58 -27.25
N TYR A 667 24.63 12.61 -26.28
CA TYR A 667 26.08 12.67 -26.49
C TYR A 667 26.69 11.44 -25.82
N THR A 668 27.40 10.63 -26.60
CA THR A 668 28.12 9.44 -26.12
C THR A 668 29.46 9.81 -25.48
N ARG A 669 30.04 8.88 -24.71
CA ARG A 669 31.42 9.02 -24.19
C ARG A 669 32.43 9.38 -25.28
N ASP A 670 32.37 8.71 -26.42
CA ASP A 670 33.34 8.89 -27.51
C ASP A 670 33.25 10.32 -28.08
N GLU A 671 32.04 10.88 -28.23
CA GLU A 671 31.82 12.28 -28.64
C GLU A 671 32.28 13.30 -27.57
N ILE A 672 32.18 12.95 -26.28
CA ILE A 672 32.68 13.79 -25.17
C ILE A 672 34.22 13.74 -25.14
N ASP A 673 34.83 12.58 -25.35
CA ASP A 673 36.29 12.42 -25.44
C ASP A 673 36.85 13.15 -26.67
N ASP A 674 36.22 13.02 -27.85
CA ASP A 674 36.61 13.77 -29.05
C ASP A 674 36.46 15.30 -28.86
N ALA A 675 35.43 15.78 -28.15
CA ALA A 675 35.28 17.19 -27.78
C ALA A 675 36.41 17.66 -26.82
N LEU A 676 36.76 16.86 -25.82
CA LEU A 676 37.87 17.15 -24.90
C LEU A 676 39.25 17.15 -25.60
N ILE A 677 39.46 16.27 -26.58
CA ILE A 677 40.71 16.14 -27.34
C ILE A 677 40.85 17.25 -28.40
N SER A 678 39.78 17.58 -29.12
CA SER A 678 39.78 18.61 -30.16
C SER A 678 39.72 20.04 -29.60
N GLY A 679 39.11 20.23 -28.43
CA GLY A 679 38.75 21.53 -27.89
C GLY A 679 37.50 22.14 -28.53
N GLU A 680 36.82 21.42 -29.43
CA GLU A 680 35.50 21.81 -29.94
C GLU A 680 34.44 21.52 -28.87
N ARG A 681 33.59 22.51 -28.57
CA ARG A 681 32.59 22.39 -27.51
C ARG A 681 31.29 21.80 -28.04
N LEU A 682 30.83 20.72 -27.41
CA LEU A 682 29.43 20.28 -27.46
C LEU A 682 28.50 21.45 -27.09
N GLU A 683 27.31 21.49 -27.67
CA GLU A 683 26.28 22.51 -27.36
C GLU A 683 25.76 22.40 -25.92
N HIS A 684 26.02 21.26 -25.27
CA HIS A 684 25.68 21.03 -23.87
C HIS A 684 26.38 22.02 -22.94
N THR A 685 25.58 22.70 -22.11
CA THR A 685 26.04 23.57 -21.01
C THR A 685 25.15 23.41 -19.79
N ASP A 686 25.76 23.29 -18.61
CA ASP A 686 25.12 23.49 -17.31
C ASP A 686 25.20 24.98 -16.95
N GLN A 687 24.04 25.65 -16.98
CA GLN A 687 23.95 27.10 -16.82
C GLN A 687 23.68 27.54 -15.38
N THR A 688 23.19 26.63 -14.53
CA THR A 688 22.93 26.90 -13.10
C THR A 688 24.07 26.38 -12.21
N GLY A 689 24.81 25.38 -12.67
CA GLY A 689 25.89 24.71 -11.94
C GLY A 689 25.39 23.67 -10.93
N HIS A 690 24.08 23.41 -10.82
CA HIS A 690 23.53 22.53 -9.79
C HIS A 690 23.89 21.06 -10.05
N GLY A 691 23.66 20.54 -11.26
CA GLY A 691 24.09 19.19 -11.65
C GLY A 691 25.61 19.02 -11.60
N THR A 692 26.38 20.03 -12.00
CA THR A 692 27.84 20.07 -11.82
C THR A 692 28.26 19.95 -10.35
N MET A 693 27.57 20.62 -9.43
CA MET A 693 27.81 20.47 -7.99
C MET A 693 27.50 19.04 -7.50
N ILE A 694 26.37 18.45 -7.90
CA ILE A 694 25.99 17.10 -7.47
C ILE A 694 27.05 16.09 -7.93
N GLY A 695 27.45 16.13 -9.20
CA GLY A 695 28.51 15.26 -9.74
C GLY A 695 29.82 15.36 -8.95
N GLY A 696 30.22 16.56 -8.54
CA GLY A 696 31.40 16.77 -7.70
C GLY A 696 31.29 16.11 -6.32
N ILE A 697 30.16 16.24 -5.63
CA ILE A 697 29.94 15.63 -4.31
C ILE A 697 29.95 14.10 -4.43
N VAL A 698 29.20 13.57 -5.39
CA VAL A 698 29.09 12.12 -5.63
C VAL A 698 30.47 11.54 -5.91
N GLY A 699 31.24 12.13 -6.83
CA GLY A 699 32.44 11.49 -7.36
C GLY A 699 33.40 12.37 -8.15
N GLY A 700 33.51 13.66 -7.86
CA GLY A 700 34.59 14.49 -8.41
C GLY A 700 35.96 13.95 -8.01
N ARG A 701 36.91 13.85 -8.95
CA ARG A 701 38.25 13.26 -8.70
C ARG A 701 39.18 14.15 -7.86
N GLY A 702 38.84 15.42 -7.62
CA GLY A 702 39.74 16.37 -6.94
C GLY A 702 41.02 16.66 -7.72
N ALA A 703 40.96 16.65 -9.06
CA ALA A 703 42.08 16.83 -9.96
C ALA A 703 42.61 18.28 -9.91
N LEU A 704 41.73 19.28 -9.81
CA LEU A 704 42.15 20.65 -9.53
C LEU A 704 42.66 20.82 -8.09
N ASN A 705 42.06 20.12 -7.12
CA ASN A 705 42.49 20.16 -5.72
C ASN A 705 42.02 18.94 -4.91
N SER A 706 42.96 18.11 -4.49
CA SER A 706 42.74 16.84 -3.75
C SER A 706 42.13 17.00 -2.33
N ARG A 707 41.80 18.23 -1.92
CA ARG A 707 40.96 18.52 -0.75
C ARG A 707 39.45 18.50 -1.06
N TYR A 708 39.03 18.41 -2.32
CA TYR A 708 37.62 18.39 -2.75
C TYR A 708 37.23 17.12 -3.55
N VAL A 709 37.96 16.02 -3.36
CA VAL A 709 37.56 14.69 -3.88
C VAL A 709 36.17 14.33 -3.33
N GLY A 710 35.25 13.95 -4.20
CA GLY A 710 33.92 13.44 -3.86
C GLY A 710 33.97 12.08 -3.15
N VAL A 711 32.80 11.51 -2.86
CA VAL A 711 32.70 10.26 -2.08
C VAL A 711 33.18 9.03 -2.87
N ALA A 712 32.79 8.93 -4.14
CA ALA A 712 33.01 7.79 -5.04
C ALA A 712 33.74 8.23 -6.34
N PRO A 713 35.04 8.57 -6.28
CA PRO A 713 35.78 9.19 -7.39
C PRO A 713 35.93 8.31 -8.65
N ASP A 714 35.77 6.99 -8.56
CA ASP A 714 35.84 6.04 -9.69
C ASP A 714 34.46 5.57 -10.19
N SER A 715 33.35 6.00 -9.56
CA SER A 715 32.01 5.80 -10.13
C SER A 715 31.86 6.50 -11.47
N GLU A 716 31.05 5.98 -12.39
CA GLU A 716 30.85 6.58 -13.72
C GLU A 716 29.49 7.29 -13.79
N PHE A 717 29.37 8.34 -14.61
CA PHE A 717 28.17 9.19 -14.61
C PHE A 717 27.30 9.03 -15.86
N ILE A 718 25.99 8.87 -15.66
CA ILE A 718 24.97 9.16 -16.68
C ILE A 718 24.39 10.52 -16.33
N VAL A 719 24.36 11.45 -17.29
CA VAL A 719 23.81 12.79 -17.06
C VAL A 719 22.58 13.00 -17.93
N VAL A 720 21.53 13.54 -17.32
CA VAL A 720 20.34 14.04 -18.02
C VAL A 720 20.14 15.48 -17.60
N LYS A 721 20.16 16.39 -18.58
CA LYS A 721 19.76 17.77 -18.37
C LYS A 721 18.28 17.91 -18.69
N LEU A 722 17.51 18.28 -17.68
CA LEU A 722 16.07 18.50 -17.81
C LEU A 722 15.75 19.84 -18.49
N ARG A 723 14.54 19.95 -19.04
CA ARG A 723 14.06 21.20 -19.63
C ARG A 723 13.61 22.17 -18.56
N ASP A 724 14.42 23.21 -18.34
CA ASP A 724 14.04 24.36 -17.52
C ASP A 724 12.82 25.07 -18.16
N GLN A 725 11.85 25.45 -17.34
CA GLN A 725 10.62 26.16 -17.70
C GLN A 725 10.52 27.54 -17.03
N GLY A 726 11.64 28.08 -16.54
CA GLY A 726 11.74 29.39 -15.89
C GLY A 726 12.04 29.31 -14.39
N GLY A 727 12.95 28.41 -13.98
CA GLY A 727 13.30 28.14 -12.59
C GLY A 727 12.77 26.78 -12.07
N TYR A 728 12.13 25.98 -12.91
CA TYR A 728 11.57 24.67 -12.54
C TYR A 728 11.62 23.68 -13.69
N TYR A 729 11.54 22.39 -13.36
CA TYR A 729 11.48 21.26 -14.30
C TYR A 729 10.14 20.54 -14.17
N LYS A 730 9.74 19.75 -15.18
CA LYS A 730 8.52 18.94 -15.13
C LYS A 730 8.77 17.54 -14.57
N SER A 731 7.81 16.98 -13.83
CA SER A 731 7.90 15.58 -13.39
C SER A 731 7.85 14.57 -14.55
N SER A 732 7.24 14.93 -15.70
CA SER A 732 7.30 14.15 -16.95
C SER A 732 8.74 13.99 -17.45
N ASP A 733 9.49 15.09 -17.47
CA ASP A 733 10.89 15.12 -17.91
C ASP A 733 11.84 14.39 -16.94
N LEU A 734 11.55 14.44 -15.62
CA LEU A 734 12.22 13.64 -14.61
C LEU A 734 11.95 12.13 -14.79
N ILE A 735 10.71 11.72 -15.05
CA ILE A 735 10.36 10.31 -15.34
C ILE A 735 11.15 9.79 -16.55
N LEU A 736 11.26 10.59 -17.61
CA LEU A 736 12.05 10.22 -18.79
C LEU A 736 13.55 10.17 -18.49
N GLY A 737 14.07 11.07 -17.66
CA GLY A 737 15.46 10.99 -17.19
C GLY A 737 15.75 9.71 -16.39
N ILE A 738 14.81 9.30 -15.53
CA ILE A 738 14.87 8.04 -14.78
C ILE A 738 14.84 6.84 -15.72
N LYS A 739 13.92 6.82 -16.70
CA LYS A 739 13.85 5.79 -17.75
C LYS A 739 15.18 5.65 -18.48
N TYR A 740 15.72 6.76 -19.00
CA TYR A 740 16.97 6.77 -19.76
C TYR A 740 18.15 6.23 -18.94
N ALA A 741 18.31 6.69 -17.70
CA ALA A 741 19.38 6.22 -16.82
C ALA A 741 19.24 4.73 -16.48
N TYR A 742 18.02 4.27 -16.21
CA TYR A 742 17.72 2.84 -15.99
C TYR A 742 18.04 2.01 -17.25
N GLU A 743 17.51 2.37 -18.42
CA GLU A 743 17.75 1.64 -19.67
C GLU A 743 19.24 1.58 -20.04
N MET A 744 19.99 2.66 -19.82
CA MET A 744 21.45 2.68 -20.01
C MET A 744 22.18 1.75 -19.03
N ALA A 745 21.82 1.75 -17.74
CA ALA A 745 22.39 0.83 -16.76
C ALA A 745 22.06 -0.65 -17.07
N ARG A 746 20.85 -0.94 -17.55
CA ARG A 746 20.47 -2.28 -18.03
C ARG A 746 21.26 -2.69 -19.27
N ARG A 747 21.53 -1.76 -20.19
CA ARG A 747 22.35 -1.96 -21.40
C ARG A 747 23.81 -2.29 -21.04
N MET A 748 24.39 -1.55 -20.09
CA MET A 748 25.76 -1.76 -19.60
C MET A 748 25.91 -2.92 -18.58
N ARG A 749 24.80 -3.36 -17.98
CA ARG A 749 24.73 -4.38 -16.91
C ARG A 749 25.45 -3.98 -15.61
N MET A 750 25.44 -2.69 -15.28
CA MET A 750 26.08 -2.12 -14.10
C MET A 750 25.05 -1.73 -13.02
N PRO A 751 25.41 -1.75 -11.72
CA PRO A 751 24.58 -1.16 -10.67
C PRO A 751 24.42 0.35 -10.90
N LEU A 752 23.26 0.90 -10.50
CA LEU A 752 22.88 2.29 -10.71
C LEU A 752 22.40 2.95 -9.41
N VAL A 753 22.98 4.10 -9.09
CA VAL A 753 22.46 5.03 -8.08
C VAL A 753 21.75 6.17 -8.80
N ILE A 754 20.49 6.42 -8.48
CA ILE A 754 19.73 7.55 -9.01
C ILE A 754 19.60 8.59 -7.89
N ASN A 755 20.26 9.74 -8.07
CA ASN A 755 20.20 10.86 -7.14
C ASN A 755 19.16 11.89 -7.61
N ILE A 756 18.06 12.01 -6.87
CA ILE A 756 17.00 13.00 -7.11
C ILE A 756 17.20 14.19 -6.15
N SER A 757 17.82 15.24 -6.67
CA SER A 757 18.05 16.52 -5.97
C SER A 757 16.98 17.59 -6.31
N LEU A 758 15.80 17.12 -6.71
CA LEU A 758 14.62 17.92 -7.08
C LEU A 758 13.42 17.51 -6.23
N GLY A 759 12.52 18.44 -5.92
CA GLY A 759 11.31 18.15 -5.15
C GLY A 759 10.12 19.04 -5.51
N THR A 760 8.93 18.66 -5.03
CA THR A 760 7.69 19.44 -5.16
C THR A 760 6.76 19.35 -3.93
N ASN A 761 6.00 20.42 -3.68
CA ASN A 761 4.88 20.51 -2.74
C ASN A 761 3.52 20.17 -3.40
N GLU A 762 3.51 19.80 -4.68
CA GLU A 762 2.28 19.59 -5.46
C GLU A 762 1.78 18.14 -5.46
N GLY A 763 2.54 17.22 -4.85
CA GLY A 763 2.17 15.82 -4.72
C GLY A 763 1.22 15.53 -3.55
N SER A 764 0.89 14.26 -3.36
CA SER A 764 0.06 13.78 -2.24
C SER A 764 0.82 13.67 -0.92
N HIS A 765 2.15 13.81 -0.91
CA HIS A 765 3.01 13.70 0.28
C HIS A 765 2.86 12.40 1.10
N ASP A 766 2.38 11.30 0.50
CA ASP A 766 2.20 9.98 1.13
C ASP A 766 2.88 8.82 0.36
N GLY A 767 3.50 9.10 -0.78
CA GLY A 767 4.16 8.10 -1.62
C GLY A 767 3.29 7.51 -2.74
N MET A 768 2.07 8.02 -2.97
CA MET A 768 1.11 7.43 -3.92
C MET A 768 1.01 8.11 -5.29
N THR A 769 1.78 9.16 -5.59
CA THR A 769 1.73 9.82 -6.93
C THR A 769 2.25 8.91 -8.06
N ILE A 770 1.97 9.19 -9.34
CA ILE A 770 2.51 8.37 -10.47
C ILE A 770 4.06 8.33 -10.43
N LEU A 771 4.71 9.47 -10.20
CA LEU A 771 6.18 9.56 -10.09
C LEU A 771 6.71 8.60 -9.00
N GLU A 772 6.05 8.57 -7.85
CA GLU A 772 6.46 7.73 -6.72
C GLU A 772 6.13 6.25 -6.92
N ASN A 773 5.03 5.90 -7.59
CA ASN A 773 4.74 4.52 -8.01
C ASN A 773 5.76 4.02 -9.05
N TYR A 774 6.10 4.84 -10.05
CA TYR A 774 7.10 4.49 -11.06
C TYR A 774 8.50 4.27 -10.43
N ILE A 775 8.90 5.15 -9.50
CA ILE A 775 10.10 4.96 -8.69
C ILE A 775 9.98 3.70 -7.82
N TYR A 776 8.81 3.43 -7.22
CA TYR A 776 8.57 2.22 -6.42
C TYR A 776 8.79 0.95 -7.26
N GLU A 777 8.21 0.86 -8.46
CA GLU A 777 8.41 -0.30 -9.35
C GLU A 777 9.88 -0.50 -9.73
N LEU A 778 10.58 0.55 -10.20
CA LEU A 778 11.99 0.44 -10.58
C LEU A 778 12.93 0.18 -9.39
N SER A 779 12.61 0.72 -8.20
CA SER A 779 13.43 0.58 -6.99
C SER A 779 13.49 -0.86 -6.45
N ARG A 780 12.57 -1.73 -6.91
CA ARG A 780 12.53 -3.17 -6.60
C ARG A 780 13.56 -3.98 -7.39
N ASP A 781 14.18 -3.38 -8.41
CA ASP A 781 15.09 -4.09 -9.31
C ASP A 781 16.52 -4.16 -8.73
N ARG A 782 17.15 -5.34 -8.86
CA ARG A 782 18.47 -5.63 -8.28
C ARG A 782 19.53 -4.66 -8.82
N GLY A 783 20.25 -4.00 -7.91
CA GLY A 783 21.30 -3.04 -8.23
C GLY A 783 20.83 -1.64 -8.60
N ILE A 784 19.52 -1.36 -8.58
CA ILE A 784 18.96 -0.01 -8.76
C ILE A 784 18.65 0.58 -7.37
N ILE A 785 19.25 1.74 -7.06
CA ILE A 785 19.10 2.43 -5.77
C ILE A 785 18.64 3.88 -5.99
N PHE A 786 17.51 4.26 -5.42
CA PHE A 786 17.04 5.65 -5.42
C PHE A 786 17.39 6.37 -4.11
N VAL A 787 17.98 7.57 -4.25
CA VAL A 787 18.28 8.50 -3.15
C VAL A 787 17.64 9.84 -3.48
N ALA A 788 16.87 10.43 -2.55
CA ALA A 788 16.22 11.73 -2.76
C ALA A 788 16.48 12.71 -1.61
N ALA A 789 16.62 13.97 -1.95
CA ALA A 789 16.71 15.08 -1.02
C ALA A 789 15.35 15.34 -0.35
N ALA A 790 15.31 15.47 0.98
CA ALA A 790 14.06 15.56 1.75
C ALA A 790 13.24 16.84 1.50
N GLY A 791 13.86 17.91 0.99
CA GLY A 791 13.26 19.23 0.81
C GLY A 791 13.90 20.33 1.69
N ASN A 792 13.74 21.59 1.30
CA ASN A 792 14.24 22.75 2.05
C ASN A 792 13.09 23.61 2.63
N GLU A 793 11.90 23.03 2.84
CA GLU A 793 10.65 23.77 3.10
C GLU A 793 10.36 24.04 4.59
N ALA A 794 11.07 23.42 5.54
CA ALA A 794 10.71 23.44 6.97
C ALA A 794 10.76 24.82 7.65
N ASP A 795 11.51 25.79 7.11
CA ASP A 795 11.55 27.17 7.60
C ASP A 795 10.89 28.18 6.65
N LYS A 796 10.24 27.71 5.58
CA LYS A 796 9.69 28.56 4.50
C LYS A 796 8.22 28.97 4.67
N MET A 797 7.52 28.41 5.66
CA MET A 797 6.11 28.68 5.98
C MET A 797 5.10 28.37 4.84
N THR A 798 5.43 27.39 3.99
CA THR A 798 4.67 26.90 2.83
C THR A 798 3.72 25.74 3.14
N LYS A 799 3.65 25.28 4.40
CA LYS A 799 2.77 24.19 4.86
C LYS A 799 2.04 24.54 6.15
N LEU A 800 0.76 24.17 6.24
CA LEU A 800 -0.07 24.18 7.45
C LEU A 800 -0.78 22.82 7.58
N SER A 801 -1.17 22.44 8.79
CA SER A 801 -2.14 21.37 9.04
C SER A 801 -3.11 21.77 10.15
N GLY A 802 -4.25 21.10 10.18
CA GLY A 802 -5.25 21.26 11.22
C GLY A 802 -6.03 19.98 11.42
N ARG A 803 -6.93 20.00 12.41
CA ARG A 803 -7.83 18.90 12.69
C ARG A 803 -9.20 19.42 13.10
N PHE A 804 -10.22 19.09 12.33
CA PHE A 804 -11.61 19.25 12.75
C PHE A 804 -11.91 18.25 13.88
N ASN A 805 -12.63 18.71 14.90
CA ASN A 805 -13.07 17.88 16.01
C ASN A 805 -14.49 17.37 15.80
N ASN A 806 -15.32 18.10 15.03
CA ASN A 806 -16.72 17.77 14.77
C ASN A 806 -17.15 18.14 13.34
N THR A 807 -18.17 17.45 12.81
CA THR A 807 -18.92 17.90 11.63
C THR A 807 -19.61 19.24 11.91
N GLY A 808 -19.57 20.15 10.94
CA GLY A 808 -20.08 21.53 11.06
C GLY A 808 -19.10 22.52 11.71
N GLU A 809 -17.91 22.07 12.12
CA GLU A 809 -16.83 22.93 12.57
C GLU A 809 -16.22 23.72 11.39
N ILE A 810 -15.71 24.91 11.68
CA ILE A 810 -15.15 25.86 10.70
C ILE A 810 -13.75 26.25 11.15
N GLN A 811 -12.76 26.19 10.25
CA GLN A 811 -11.37 26.56 10.52
C GLN A 811 -10.81 27.47 9.41
N ASP A 812 -10.12 28.54 9.80
CA ASP A 812 -9.62 29.58 8.89
C ASP A 812 -8.13 29.40 8.60
N ILE A 813 -7.77 29.34 7.30
CA ILE A 813 -6.40 29.35 6.80
C ILE A 813 -6.04 30.79 6.43
N GLU A 814 -5.10 31.37 7.16
CA GLU A 814 -4.62 32.75 6.96
C GLU A 814 -3.38 32.74 6.02
N ILE A 815 -3.50 33.29 4.81
CA ILE A 815 -2.39 33.43 3.83
C ILE A 815 -1.99 34.91 3.74
N VAL A 816 -0.71 35.19 3.92
CA VAL A 816 -0.09 36.48 3.57
C VAL A 816 0.41 36.38 2.14
N VAL A 817 0.00 37.31 1.28
CA VAL A 817 0.39 37.39 -0.14
C VAL A 817 1.26 38.63 -0.36
N GLY A 818 2.41 38.42 -1.00
CA GLY A 818 3.42 39.43 -1.28
C GLY A 818 3.10 40.32 -2.48
N ALA A 819 3.96 41.33 -2.70
CA ALA A 819 3.91 42.15 -3.90
C ALA A 819 4.33 41.36 -5.15
N ASN A 820 3.54 41.48 -6.22
CA ASN A 820 3.81 40.91 -7.55
C ASN A 820 3.75 39.37 -7.64
N GLU A 821 2.90 38.70 -6.85
CA GLU A 821 2.77 37.24 -6.84
C GLU A 821 2.34 36.65 -8.21
N GLY A 822 1.42 37.32 -8.91
CA GLY A 822 0.87 36.80 -10.16
C GLY A 822 -0.20 35.74 -9.90
N ASP A 823 0.06 34.48 -10.23
CA ASP A 823 -0.89 33.38 -10.05
C ASP A 823 -0.44 32.48 -8.89
N LEU A 824 -1.35 32.13 -7.97
CA LEU A 824 -1.05 31.35 -6.75
C LEU A 824 -1.99 30.15 -6.59
N ASP A 825 -1.40 28.97 -6.45
CA ASP A 825 -2.09 27.73 -6.09
C ASP A 825 -2.12 27.51 -4.56
N VAL A 826 -3.22 26.97 -4.06
CA VAL A 826 -3.40 26.50 -2.68
C VAL A 826 -4.00 25.09 -2.71
N MET A 827 -3.32 24.16 -2.05
CA MET A 827 -3.55 22.72 -2.19
C MET A 827 -3.94 22.13 -0.84
N ILE A 828 -5.23 21.81 -0.66
CA ILE A 828 -5.79 21.31 0.59
C ILE A 828 -6.07 19.81 0.44
N TRP A 829 -5.52 19.00 1.35
CA TRP A 829 -5.71 17.56 1.42
C TRP A 829 -6.41 17.19 2.73
N ALA A 830 -7.68 16.75 2.68
CA ALA A 830 -8.41 16.23 3.84
C ALA A 830 -8.46 14.68 3.81
N ARG A 831 -8.26 14.03 4.97
CA ARG A 831 -8.05 12.59 5.05
C ARG A 831 -9.35 11.79 4.88
N LYS A 832 -9.33 10.72 4.08
CA LYS A 832 -10.52 9.89 3.85
C LYS A 832 -11.07 9.29 5.14
N PRO A 833 -12.40 9.26 5.31
CA PRO A 833 -13.43 9.62 4.33
C PRO A 833 -14.08 11.00 4.58
N ASP A 834 -13.32 11.95 5.13
CA ASP A 834 -13.84 13.28 5.43
C ASP A 834 -14.42 13.98 4.19
N LYS A 835 -15.21 15.02 4.45
CA LYS A 835 -15.67 15.97 3.44
C LYS A 835 -15.53 17.37 3.99
N VAL A 836 -14.96 18.26 3.19
CA VAL A 836 -14.64 19.65 3.50
C VAL A 836 -15.06 20.54 2.33
N SER A 837 -15.65 21.70 2.61
CA SER A 837 -15.92 22.73 1.60
C SER A 837 -15.28 24.06 1.98
N VAL A 838 -15.12 24.97 1.00
CA VAL A 838 -14.40 26.23 1.18
C VAL A 838 -15.28 27.46 0.99
N SER A 839 -14.91 28.54 1.67
CA SER A 839 -15.36 29.93 1.45
C SER A 839 -14.14 30.84 1.56
N MET A 840 -14.19 32.06 1.04
CA MET A 840 -12.99 32.91 0.93
C MET A 840 -13.26 34.36 1.32
N ILE A 841 -12.29 35.02 1.95
CA ILE A 841 -12.29 36.45 2.26
C ILE A 841 -11.03 37.09 1.65
N SER A 842 -11.19 38.17 0.90
CA SER A 842 -10.09 38.93 0.30
C SER A 842 -9.48 39.98 1.26
N PRO A 843 -8.31 40.58 0.94
CA PRO A 843 -7.68 41.60 1.77
C PRO A 843 -8.51 42.86 2.01
N THR A 844 -9.41 43.23 1.08
CA THR A 844 -10.37 44.33 1.29
C THR A 844 -11.64 43.93 2.04
N GLY A 845 -11.84 42.62 2.28
CA GLY A 845 -13.01 42.07 2.97
C GLY A 845 -14.15 41.64 2.05
N GLU A 846 -13.91 41.49 0.74
CA GLU A 846 -14.89 40.85 -0.17
C GLU A 846 -15.03 39.37 0.21
N PHE A 847 -16.27 38.93 0.47
CA PHE A 847 -16.57 37.59 0.95
C PHE A 847 -17.27 36.75 -0.13
N ILE A 848 -16.70 35.57 -0.37
CA ILE A 848 -17.26 34.51 -1.20
C ILE A 848 -17.87 33.47 -0.28
N ASP A 849 -19.18 33.27 -0.43
CA ASP A 849 -19.95 32.29 0.35
C ASP A 849 -19.47 30.85 0.10
N ARG A 850 -19.93 29.91 0.93
CA ARG A 850 -19.52 28.51 0.92
C ARG A 850 -19.82 27.84 -0.42
N ILE A 851 -18.74 27.49 -1.13
CA ILE A 851 -18.74 26.72 -2.37
C ILE A 851 -18.83 25.24 -1.96
N PRO A 852 -19.99 24.57 -2.03
CA PRO A 852 -20.13 23.19 -1.57
C PRO A 852 -19.26 22.26 -2.42
N ALA A 853 -18.59 21.27 -1.81
CA ALA A 853 -17.80 20.33 -2.60
C ALA A 853 -18.72 19.44 -3.45
N LYS A 854 -18.54 19.55 -4.77
CA LYS A 854 -19.16 18.77 -5.85
C LYS A 854 -18.06 17.99 -6.57
N LEU A 855 -18.32 16.78 -7.06
CA LEU A 855 -17.33 16.07 -7.87
C LEU A 855 -17.11 16.79 -9.21
N ASN A 856 -15.85 17.06 -9.54
CA ASN A 856 -15.39 17.31 -10.91
C ASN A 856 -16.07 18.49 -11.66
N GLU A 857 -16.67 19.43 -10.92
CA GLU A 857 -17.04 20.76 -11.41
C GLU A 857 -15.99 21.79 -10.98
N GLU A 858 -15.68 22.76 -11.85
CA GLU A 858 -14.89 23.94 -11.49
C GLU A 858 -15.81 25.09 -11.10
N GLU A 859 -15.59 25.68 -9.92
CA GLU A 859 -16.31 26.87 -9.47
C GLU A 859 -15.42 28.10 -9.66
N ILE A 860 -15.74 28.88 -10.69
CA ILE A 860 -15.01 30.09 -11.08
C ILE A 860 -15.62 31.30 -10.36
N VAL A 861 -14.82 31.93 -9.50
CA VAL A 861 -15.24 33.07 -8.68
C VAL A 861 -14.32 34.26 -8.94
N ARG A 862 -14.90 35.46 -9.13
CA ARG A 862 -14.15 36.70 -9.32
C ARG A 862 -14.37 37.63 -8.13
N PHE A 863 -13.26 38.07 -7.54
CA PHE A 863 -13.23 39.16 -6.58
C PHE A 863 -13.23 40.47 -7.37
N ILE A 864 -14.23 41.31 -7.16
CA ILE A 864 -14.46 42.54 -7.93
C ILE A 864 -13.54 43.67 -7.45
N LEU A 865 -13.21 43.72 -6.14
CA LEU A 865 -12.37 44.76 -5.56
C LEU A 865 -10.88 44.53 -5.83
N GLU A 866 -10.44 43.26 -5.78
CA GLU A 866 -9.07 42.87 -6.12
C GLU A 866 -8.84 42.62 -7.63
N ASP A 867 -9.90 42.44 -8.43
CA ASP A 867 -9.84 41.89 -9.80
C ASP A 867 -9.14 40.52 -9.93
N THR A 868 -9.04 39.79 -8.82
CA THR A 868 -8.51 38.41 -8.76
C THR A 868 -9.57 37.41 -9.18
N THR A 869 -9.22 36.37 -9.93
CA THR A 869 -10.13 35.25 -10.22
C THR A 869 -9.67 33.98 -9.51
N ALA A 870 -10.41 33.51 -8.52
CA ALA A 870 -10.19 32.21 -7.91
C ALA A 870 -10.95 31.11 -8.67
N ILE A 871 -10.31 29.97 -8.91
CA ILE A 871 -10.96 28.79 -9.47
C ILE A 871 -10.77 27.64 -8.50
N VAL A 872 -11.88 27.14 -7.97
CA VAL A 872 -11.94 26.07 -6.97
C VAL A 872 -12.33 24.76 -7.65
N ARG A 873 -11.63 23.67 -7.30
CA ARG A 873 -11.95 22.30 -7.73
C ARG A 873 -11.92 21.36 -6.56
N TYR A 874 -12.73 20.30 -6.64
CA TYR A 874 -12.72 19.19 -5.71
C TYR A 874 -12.53 17.88 -6.48
N ARG A 875 -11.43 17.17 -6.22
CA ARG A 875 -11.28 15.75 -6.57
C ARG A 875 -11.66 14.93 -5.34
N TYR A 876 -12.74 14.17 -5.45
CA TYR A 876 -13.28 13.42 -4.32
C TYR A 876 -14.03 12.15 -4.73
N PRO A 877 -13.48 10.95 -4.47
CA PRO A 877 -12.12 10.69 -3.99
C PRO A 877 -11.10 11.04 -5.07
N GLU A 878 -9.96 11.62 -4.70
CA GLU A 878 -8.79 11.67 -5.58
C GLU A 878 -8.34 10.25 -5.94
N GLU A 879 -7.89 10.06 -7.18
CA GLU A 879 -7.84 8.77 -7.85
C GLU A 879 -6.83 7.78 -7.24
N LEU A 880 -5.65 8.26 -6.82
CA LEU A 880 -4.56 7.43 -6.34
C LEU A 880 -4.57 7.23 -4.81
N THR A 881 -4.90 8.29 -4.07
CA THR A 881 -4.91 8.31 -2.60
C THR A 881 -6.26 7.92 -2.01
N GLY A 882 -7.37 8.15 -2.72
CA GLY A 882 -8.72 8.06 -2.20
C GLY A 882 -9.12 9.15 -1.20
N ASP A 883 -8.28 10.17 -0.99
CA ASP A 883 -8.54 11.29 -0.07
C ASP A 883 -9.29 12.45 -0.77
N GLU A 884 -9.63 13.52 -0.05
CA GLU A 884 -10.17 14.74 -0.65
C GLU A 884 -9.05 15.71 -1.01
N PHE A 885 -8.98 16.09 -2.28
CA PHE A 885 -8.04 17.08 -2.77
C PHE A 885 -8.78 18.29 -3.33
N ILE A 886 -8.60 19.44 -2.68
CA ILE A 886 -9.19 20.72 -3.05
C ILE A 886 -8.06 21.61 -3.59
N THR A 887 -8.16 22.02 -4.85
CA THR A 887 -7.26 23.04 -5.42
C THR A 887 -8.00 24.37 -5.51
N ILE A 888 -7.46 25.42 -4.90
CA ILE A 888 -7.85 26.80 -5.18
C ILE A 888 -6.69 27.46 -5.89
N HIS A 889 -6.92 27.93 -7.13
CA HIS A 889 -5.93 28.74 -7.83
C HIS A 889 -6.47 30.14 -8.02
N PHE A 890 -5.73 31.12 -7.53
CA PHE A 890 -5.99 32.53 -7.74
C PHE A 890 -5.18 33.03 -8.93
N LYS A 891 -5.86 33.54 -9.95
CA LYS A 891 -5.26 34.23 -11.08
C LYS A 891 -5.17 35.72 -10.80
N ASP A 892 -3.99 36.29 -11.00
CA ASP A 892 -3.64 37.69 -10.70
C ASP A 892 -4.01 38.11 -9.26
N ILE A 893 -3.53 37.34 -8.28
CA ILE A 893 -3.80 37.53 -6.85
C ILE A 893 -3.15 38.81 -6.32
N LYS A 894 -3.90 39.60 -5.55
CA LYS A 894 -3.42 40.88 -4.99
C LYS A 894 -2.76 40.74 -3.62
N PRO A 895 -1.80 41.61 -3.27
CA PRO A 895 -1.07 41.52 -2.01
C PRO A 895 -1.97 41.80 -0.79
N GLY A 896 -1.70 41.13 0.32
CA GLY A 896 -2.43 41.30 1.58
C GLY A 896 -2.77 39.98 2.26
N ASN A 897 -3.68 40.02 3.24
CA ASN A 897 -4.11 38.84 3.98
C ASN A 897 -5.36 38.25 3.33
N TRP A 898 -5.24 37.07 2.73
CA TRP A 898 -6.36 36.26 2.25
C TRP A 898 -6.74 35.23 3.32
N ILE A 899 -8.03 34.92 3.45
CA ILE A 899 -8.51 33.87 4.34
C ILE A 899 -9.28 32.84 3.52
N ILE A 900 -8.82 31.59 3.54
CA ILE A 900 -9.57 30.44 3.04
C ILE A 900 -10.19 29.75 4.25
N ARG A 901 -11.51 29.80 4.35
CA ARG A 901 -12.29 29.22 5.44
C ARG A 901 -12.80 27.85 5.04
N LEU A 902 -12.31 26.82 5.71
CA LEU A 902 -12.75 25.44 5.56
C LEU A 902 -13.98 25.17 6.44
N HIS A 903 -14.93 24.40 5.92
CA HIS A 903 -16.12 23.90 6.61
C HIS A 903 -16.09 22.38 6.61
N GLY A 904 -16.18 21.74 7.79
CA GLY A 904 -16.24 20.29 7.89
C GLY A 904 -17.63 19.74 7.52
N ASP A 905 -17.90 19.52 6.23
CA ASP A 905 -19.18 18.97 5.71
C ASP A 905 -19.56 17.63 6.36
N ASN A 906 -18.58 16.74 6.55
CA ASN A 906 -18.74 15.44 7.22
C ASN A 906 -17.36 14.97 7.70
N ILE A 907 -17.14 14.95 9.01
CA ILE A 907 -15.84 14.70 9.63
C ILE A 907 -15.83 13.34 10.36
N VAL A 908 -14.76 12.58 10.14
CA VAL A 908 -14.51 11.27 10.75
C VAL A 908 -13.07 11.18 11.28
N ASP A 909 -12.06 11.43 10.44
CA ASP A 909 -10.66 11.50 10.87
C ASP A 909 -10.32 12.91 11.43
N GLY A 910 -10.78 13.94 10.72
CA GLY A 910 -10.61 15.35 11.03
C GLY A 910 -9.36 15.99 10.45
N ARG A 911 -8.30 15.22 10.14
CA ARG A 911 -7.01 15.78 9.74
C ARG A 911 -7.04 16.32 8.31
N TYR A 912 -6.52 17.53 8.15
CA TYR A 912 -6.22 18.12 6.86
C TYR A 912 -4.82 18.76 6.85
N ASN A 913 -4.22 18.79 5.66
CA ASN A 913 -2.96 19.50 5.40
C ASN A 913 -3.19 20.51 4.27
N VAL A 914 -2.46 21.62 4.29
CA VAL A 914 -2.55 22.68 3.28
C VAL A 914 -1.14 23.05 2.85
N TYR A 915 -0.91 23.07 1.55
CA TYR A 915 0.37 23.38 0.92
C TYR A 915 0.23 24.57 -0.03
N LEU A 916 1.25 25.43 -0.02
CA LEU A 916 1.58 26.30 -1.15
C LEU A 916 2.65 25.60 -2.01
N PRO A 917 2.83 25.98 -3.28
CA PRO A 917 3.99 25.58 -4.07
C PRO A 917 5.32 25.90 -3.34
N ASN A 918 6.40 25.24 -3.75
CA ASN A 918 7.72 25.41 -3.12
C ASN A 918 8.14 26.88 -3.07
N LYS A 919 8.94 27.22 -2.06
CA LYS A 919 9.24 28.63 -1.77
C LYS A 919 9.98 29.38 -2.90
N SER A 920 10.60 28.65 -3.82
CA SER A 920 11.23 29.18 -5.04
C SER A 920 10.26 29.46 -6.20
N LEU A 921 8.99 29.02 -6.12
CA LEU A 921 7.93 29.24 -7.11
C LEU A 921 6.97 30.39 -6.75
N ILE A 922 7.05 30.90 -5.53
CA ILE A 922 6.16 31.93 -4.96
C ILE A 922 6.95 33.12 -4.43
N GLY A 923 6.33 34.29 -4.32
CA GLY A 923 7.01 35.52 -3.89
C GLY A 923 7.60 35.43 -2.49
N GLU A 924 8.71 36.12 -2.21
CA GLU A 924 9.45 36.03 -0.93
C GLU A 924 8.56 36.26 0.30
N GLN A 925 7.58 37.16 0.20
CA GLN A 925 6.66 37.49 1.30
C GLN A 925 5.45 36.55 1.40
N THR A 926 5.17 35.72 0.39
CA THR A 926 3.98 34.87 0.30
C THR A 926 4.12 33.59 1.12
N ARG A 927 3.21 33.36 2.06
CA ARG A 927 3.30 32.30 3.08
C ARG A 927 2.00 32.17 3.87
N PHE A 928 1.82 31.07 4.61
CA PHE A 928 0.83 31.07 5.68
C PHE A 928 1.25 32.00 6.83
N LEU A 929 0.26 32.62 7.50
CA LEU A 929 0.49 33.41 8.71
C LEU A 929 0.90 32.51 9.89
N ARG A 930 0.35 31.30 9.93
CA ARG A 930 0.71 30.20 10.84
C ARG A 930 1.11 29.00 9.99
N ALA A 931 2.23 28.35 10.30
CA ALA A 931 2.75 27.24 9.51
C ALA A 931 3.39 26.18 10.42
N ASP A 932 3.44 24.94 9.95
CA ASP A 932 4.14 23.86 10.64
C ASP A 932 5.53 23.63 10.05
N PRO A 933 6.57 23.37 10.88
CA PRO A 933 7.86 22.86 10.38
C PRO A 933 7.80 21.36 10.03
N TYR A 934 6.71 20.68 10.35
CA TYR A 934 6.50 19.23 10.23
C TYR A 934 5.49 18.90 9.11
N GLY A 935 5.69 17.80 8.40
CA GLY A 935 4.88 17.47 7.21
C GLY A 935 5.36 18.18 5.94
N THR A 936 6.65 18.51 5.88
CA THR A 936 7.29 19.34 4.85
C THR A 936 8.19 18.55 3.89
N ILE A 937 8.27 17.21 4.04
CA ILE A 937 9.00 16.32 3.11
C ILE A 937 8.39 16.43 1.71
N VAL A 938 9.19 16.80 0.72
CA VAL A 938 8.72 17.01 -0.66
C VAL A 938 8.54 15.70 -1.42
N THR A 939 7.62 15.68 -2.38
CA THR A 939 7.51 14.59 -3.36
C THR A 939 8.72 14.66 -4.33
N PRO A 940 9.41 13.56 -4.69
CA PRO A 940 9.14 12.14 -4.38
C PRO A 940 9.90 11.59 -3.16
N ALA A 941 10.50 12.41 -2.30
CA ALA A 941 11.16 11.95 -1.08
C ALA A 941 10.18 11.40 -0.02
N THR A 942 8.87 11.53 -0.25
CA THR A 942 7.78 10.86 0.47
C THR A 942 7.59 9.39 0.07
N ALA A 943 8.15 8.94 -1.06
CA ALA A 943 8.09 7.54 -1.50
C ALA A 943 8.71 6.58 -0.48
N GLU A 944 8.03 5.44 -0.27
CA GLU A 944 8.43 4.44 0.72
C GLU A 944 9.77 3.77 0.39
N SER A 945 9.98 3.41 -0.88
CA SER A 945 11.15 2.66 -1.32
C SER A 945 12.42 3.51 -1.44
N VAL A 946 12.31 4.82 -1.67
CA VAL A 946 13.44 5.76 -1.80
C VAL A 946 14.17 5.95 -0.47
N ILE A 947 15.50 6.13 -0.53
CA ILE A 947 16.32 6.60 0.59
C ILE A 947 16.22 8.13 0.66
N SER A 948 15.42 8.63 1.59
CA SER A 948 15.12 10.07 1.75
C SER A 948 16.06 10.70 2.75
N VAL A 949 16.71 11.79 2.36
CA VAL A 949 17.90 12.33 3.05
C VAL A 949 17.66 13.77 3.53
N GLY A 950 17.63 13.95 4.84
CA GLY A 950 17.64 15.27 5.47
C GLY A 950 19.07 15.83 5.59
N ALA A 951 19.17 17.12 5.91
CA ALA A 951 20.43 17.85 5.98
C ALA A 951 20.77 18.26 7.43
N TYR A 952 22.02 18.10 7.82
CA TYR A 952 22.54 18.61 9.10
C TYR A 952 23.83 19.43 8.92
N ASN A 953 24.09 20.32 9.88
CA ASN A 953 25.36 21.02 10.03
C ASN A 953 26.32 20.17 10.87
N HIS A 954 27.44 19.82 10.27
CA HIS A 954 28.45 18.97 10.86
C HIS A 954 29.45 19.73 11.76
N ARG A 955 29.49 21.07 11.69
CA ARG A 955 30.36 21.88 12.56
C ARG A 955 29.93 21.84 14.02
N ASP A 956 28.62 21.87 14.25
CA ASP A 956 27.97 22.03 15.56
C ASP A 956 26.98 20.89 15.88
N ASN A 957 26.80 19.95 14.96
CA ASN A 957 25.87 18.83 15.04
C ASN A 957 24.39 19.24 15.20
N SER A 958 23.99 20.36 14.59
CA SER A 958 22.60 20.84 14.51
C SER A 958 21.92 20.41 13.21
N LEU A 959 20.58 20.35 13.19
CA LEU A 959 19.81 20.15 11.97
C LEU A 959 19.82 21.44 11.12
N TYR A 960 19.92 21.34 9.80
CA TYR A 960 19.73 22.50 8.92
C TYR A 960 18.28 23.01 9.06
N SER A 961 18.09 24.31 9.28
CA SER A 961 16.79 24.90 9.62
C SER A 961 15.71 24.57 8.59
N GLY A 962 16.04 24.75 7.31
CA GLY A 962 15.15 24.48 6.18
C GLY A 962 14.97 23.00 5.88
N SER A 963 15.78 22.08 6.44
CA SER A 963 15.67 20.64 6.17
C SER A 963 14.25 20.18 6.48
N SER A 964 13.53 19.80 5.43
CA SER A 964 12.17 19.29 5.50
C SER A 964 12.07 18.10 6.45
N ARG A 965 10.93 18.02 7.14
CA ARG A 965 10.71 17.13 8.29
C ARG A 965 9.40 16.40 8.11
N GLY A 966 9.38 15.15 8.54
CA GLY A 966 8.18 14.33 8.55
C GLY A 966 7.14 14.80 9.58
N PRO A 967 6.13 13.96 9.86
CA PRO A 967 5.87 12.72 9.13
C PRO A 967 5.42 12.99 7.68
N THR A 968 5.26 11.95 6.87
CA THR A 968 4.47 12.04 5.63
C THR A 968 2.99 12.28 5.96
N ARG A 969 2.17 12.57 4.95
CA ARG A 969 0.72 12.81 5.13
C ARG A 969 -0.04 11.56 5.62
N ASP A 970 0.56 10.38 5.48
CA ASP A 970 0.12 9.10 6.03
C ASP A 970 0.99 8.62 7.23
N ASP A 971 1.50 9.56 8.02
CA ASP A 971 2.21 9.36 9.28
C ASP A 971 3.57 8.61 9.21
N LYS A 972 4.12 8.30 8.03
CA LYS A 972 5.43 7.63 7.89
C LYS A 972 6.57 8.53 8.40
N ILE A 973 7.56 7.93 9.06
CA ILE A 973 8.77 8.64 9.47
C ILE A 973 9.64 8.85 8.24
N LYS A 974 9.89 10.12 7.90
CA LYS A 974 10.86 10.61 6.93
C LYS A 974 11.54 11.86 7.51
N PRO A 975 12.79 12.20 7.15
CA PRO A 975 13.71 11.43 6.29
C PRO A 975 14.09 10.07 6.91
N ASP A 976 14.70 9.18 6.14
CA ASP A 976 15.18 7.89 6.67
C ASP A 976 16.45 8.10 7.52
N LEU A 977 17.30 9.06 7.12
CA LEU A 977 18.51 9.48 7.83
C LEU A 977 18.88 10.92 7.44
N VAL A 978 19.86 11.52 8.13
CA VAL A 978 20.45 12.80 7.70
C VAL A 978 21.91 12.65 7.29
N ALA A 979 22.32 13.51 6.35
CA ALA A 979 23.66 13.53 5.79
C ALA A 979 24.18 14.98 5.67
N PRO A 980 25.49 15.17 5.35
CA PRO A 980 26.12 16.48 5.41
C PRO A 980 25.52 17.44 4.38
N GLY A 981 24.75 18.42 4.86
CA GLY A 981 23.94 19.29 3.99
C GLY A 981 24.21 20.77 4.16
N VAL A 982 24.95 21.21 5.19
CA VAL A 982 25.33 22.62 5.35
C VAL A 982 26.75 22.86 4.84
N GLY A 983 26.82 23.42 3.64
CA GLY A 983 27.96 24.19 3.19
C GLY A 983 29.11 23.42 2.54
N ILE A 984 28.85 22.29 1.93
CA ILE A 984 29.89 21.47 1.31
C ILE A 984 30.45 22.20 0.09
N THR A 985 31.78 22.29 -0.02
CA THR A 985 32.44 22.78 -1.24
C THR A 985 32.47 21.67 -2.28
N SER A 986 31.97 21.96 -3.48
CA SER A 986 31.93 21.05 -4.63
C SER A 986 32.25 21.82 -5.92
N THR A 987 32.30 21.11 -7.04
CA THR A 987 32.55 21.68 -8.37
C THR A 987 31.47 22.66 -8.80
N THR A 988 31.88 23.68 -9.54
CA THR A 988 31.07 24.59 -10.35
C THR A 988 31.60 24.57 -11.79
N PRO A 989 30.84 25.04 -12.78
CA PRO A 989 31.40 25.32 -14.10
C PRO A 989 32.71 26.12 -13.98
N GLY A 990 33.81 25.54 -14.45
CA GLY A 990 35.17 26.11 -14.36
C GLY A 990 35.82 26.27 -12.97
N GLY A 991 35.32 25.63 -11.89
CA GLY A 991 35.97 25.77 -10.57
C GLY A 991 35.28 25.05 -9.40
N TYR A 992 35.36 25.63 -8.19
CA TYR A 992 34.69 25.13 -7.00
C TYR A 992 33.81 26.20 -6.32
N GLY A 993 32.56 25.85 -6.02
CA GLY A 993 31.57 26.62 -5.26
C GLY A 993 31.21 25.95 -3.93
N THR A 994 30.42 26.60 -3.07
CA THR A 994 30.11 26.07 -1.72
C THR A 994 28.64 26.20 -1.36
N PHE A 995 28.03 25.11 -0.90
CA PHE A 995 26.59 24.88 -1.07
C PHE A 995 25.91 24.24 0.15
N THR A 996 24.67 24.64 0.42
CA THR A 996 23.83 24.14 1.52
C THR A 996 22.49 23.69 0.94
N GLY A 997 21.88 22.65 1.50
CA GLY A 997 20.54 22.19 1.15
C GLY A 997 20.43 20.67 1.28
N THR A 998 19.22 20.13 1.15
CA THR A 998 19.03 18.68 1.13
C THR A 998 19.55 18.03 -0.16
N SER A 999 19.63 18.76 -1.29
CA SER A 999 20.36 18.34 -2.50
C SER A 999 21.78 17.86 -2.19
N VAL A 1000 22.50 18.65 -1.38
CA VAL A 1000 23.88 18.41 -0.98
C VAL A 1000 23.99 17.16 -0.11
N ALA A 1001 23.06 16.98 0.82
CA ALA A 1001 23.01 15.81 1.70
C ALA A 1001 22.71 14.51 0.92
N ALA A 1002 21.74 14.54 -0.01
CA ALA A 1002 21.42 13.41 -0.88
C ALA A 1002 22.63 12.96 -1.72
N ALA A 1003 23.38 13.89 -2.30
CA ALA A 1003 24.56 13.60 -3.10
C ALA A 1003 25.66 12.86 -2.32
N HIS A 1004 25.84 13.14 -1.02
CA HIS A 1004 26.74 12.37 -0.15
C HIS A 1004 26.26 10.93 0.02
N VAL A 1005 24.96 10.74 0.24
CA VAL A 1005 24.35 9.40 0.39
C VAL A 1005 24.43 8.63 -0.92
N ALA A 1006 24.18 9.26 -2.07
CA ALA A 1006 24.33 8.63 -3.38
C ALA A 1006 25.77 8.13 -3.63
N GLY A 1007 26.77 8.95 -3.31
CA GLY A 1007 28.18 8.53 -3.37
C GLY A 1007 28.50 7.40 -2.37
N VAL A 1008 27.96 7.43 -1.15
CA VAL A 1008 28.11 6.35 -0.16
C VAL A 1008 27.44 5.05 -0.63
N VAL A 1009 26.29 5.14 -1.27
CA VAL A 1009 25.59 4.00 -1.89
C VAL A 1009 26.45 3.41 -3.01
N ALA A 1010 27.14 4.21 -3.82
CA ALA A 1010 28.04 3.69 -4.84
C ALA A 1010 29.20 2.85 -4.25
N LEU A 1011 29.74 3.25 -3.09
CA LEU A 1011 30.73 2.43 -2.36
C LEU A 1011 30.12 1.11 -1.84
N LEU A 1012 28.86 1.14 -1.38
CA LEU A 1012 28.15 -0.07 -0.94
C LEU A 1012 27.83 -1.02 -2.10
N LEU A 1013 27.48 -0.51 -3.29
CA LEU A 1013 27.22 -1.33 -4.48
C LEU A 1013 28.50 -1.98 -5.05
N GLU A 1014 29.63 -1.25 -5.03
CA GLU A 1014 30.96 -1.79 -5.35
C GLU A 1014 31.30 -2.94 -4.39
N TRP A 1015 31.14 -2.74 -3.08
CA TRP A 1015 31.38 -3.79 -2.09
C TRP A 1015 30.40 -4.98 -2.21
N GLY A 1016 29.10 -4.71 -2.32
CA GLY A 1016 28.07 -5.75 -2.27
C GLY A 1016 27.98 -6.54 -3.57
N ILE A 1017 27.73 -5.85 -4.69
CA ILE A 1017 27.42 -6.49 -5.96
C ILE A 1017 28.68 -6.85 -6.74
N LEU A 1018 29.64 -5.93 -6.87
CA LEU A 1018 30.80 -6.12 -7.75
C LEU A 1018 31.90 -6.96 -7.09
N ASN A 1019 32.21 -6.69 -5.82
CA ASN A 1019 33.10 -7.51 -5.00
C ASN A 1019 32.39 -8.76 -4.42
N GLY A 1020 31.10 -8.94 -4.69
CA GLY A 1020 30.35 -10.18 -4.46
C GLY A 1020 29.94 -10.49 -3.02
N ASN A 1021 30.15 -9.59 -2.06
CA ASN A 1021 29.89 -9.83 -0.64
C ASN A 1021 28.39 -9.80 -0.28
N ASP A 1022 27.59 -9.00 -0.99
CA ASP A 1022 26.13 -9.07 -0.99
C ASP A 1022 25.59 -8.84 -2.40
N PRO A 1023 25.50 -9.89 -3.22
CA PRO A 1023 25.05 -9.74 -4.61
C PRO A 1023 23.61 -9.24 -4.72
N THR A 1024 22.75 -9.39 -3.69
CA THR A 1024 21.30 -9.13 -3.77
C THR A 1024 20.90 -7.70 -3.36
N MET A 1025 21.82 -6.74 -3.36
CA MET A 1025 21.51 -5.35 -3.03
C MET A 1025 20.51 -4.72 -4.01
N TYR A 1026 19.61 -3.92 -3.43
CA TYR A 1026 18.61 -3.07 -4.08
C TYR A 1026 18.11 -2.04 -3.04
N THR A 1027 17.27 -1.07 -3.43
CA THR A 1027 17.05 0.16 -2.64
C THR A 1027 16.74 -0.08 -1.17
N GLN A 1028 15.78 -0.97 -0.86
CA GLN A 1028 15.35 -1.20 0.52
C GLN A 1028 16.41 -1.93 1.36
N LYS A 1029 17.15 -2.88 0.78
CA LYS A 1029 18.24 -3.57 1.49
C LYS A 1029 19.40 -2.62 1.83
N VAL A 1030 19.74 -1.72 0.89
CA VAL A 1030 20.76 -0.68 1.12
C VAL A 1030 20.29 0.33 2.16
N LYS A 1031 19.01 0.73 2.15
CA LYS A 1031 18.40 1.55 3.20
C LYS A 1031 18.61 0.92 4.59
N THR A 1032 18.28 -0.37 4.75
CA THR A 1032 18.45 -1.11 6.02
C THR A 1032 19.89 -1.13 6.53
N TYR A 1033 20.89 -1.27 5.63
CA TYR A 1033 22.30 -1.19 6.04
C TYR A 1033 22.71 0.22 6.48
N LEU A 1034 22.23 1.26 5.80
CA LEU A 1034 22.49 2.64 6.18
C LEU A 1034 21.78 3.04 7.49
N THR A 1035 20.53 2.61 7.71
CA THR A 1035 19.76 2.92 8.93
C THR A 1035 20.16 2.07 10.14
N ARG A 1036 20.63 0.82 9.97
CA ARG A 1036 21.36 0.11 11.04
C ARG A 1036 22.71 0.78 11.34
N GLY A 1037 23.30 1.42 10.35
CA GLY A 1037 24.59 2.09 10.45
C GLY A 1037 24.56 3.50 11.03
N THR A 1038 23.41 4.09 11.36
CA THR A 1038 23.37 5.49 11.80
C THR A 1038 24.04 5.72 13.15
N GLU A 1039 24.48 6.96 13.35
CA GLU A 1039 24.88 7.50 14.64
C GLU A 1039 23.71 8.29 15.23
N GLN A 1040 23.18 7.79 16.35
CA GLN A 1040 22.06 8.39 17.09
C GLN A 1040 22.57 9.48 18.03
N ARG A 1041 21.76 10.52 18.26
CA ARG A 1041 22.14 11.68 19.09
C ARG A 1041 21.76 11.44 20.56
N PRO A 1042 22.70 11.55 21.52
CA PRO A 1042 22.39 11.32 22.93
C PRO A 1042 21.29 12.26 23.46
N GLY A 1043 20.21 11.70 23.99
CA GLY A 1043 19.08 12.46 24.53
C GLY A 1043 17.95 12.76 23.53
N GLU A 1044 18.02 12.24 22.30
CA GLU A 1044 16.88 12.21 21.37
C GLU A 1044 16.46 10.77 21.08
N ASP A 1045 15.15 10.52 21.06
CA ASP A 1045 14.59 9.23 20.65
C ASP A 1045 14.77 9.04 19.13
N HIS A 1046 15.08 7.81 18.71
CA HIS A 1046 15.22 7.44 17.29
C HIS A 1046 14.45 6.14 16.99
N PRO A 1047 13.85 6.00 15.79
CA PRO A 1047 13.79 6.98 14.72
C PRO A 1047 12.82 8.14 15.00
N ASN A 1048 13.12 9.34 14.51
CA ASN A 1048 12.25 10.51 14.64
C ASN A 1048 12.08 11.30 13.33
N ILE A 1049 11.05 12.14 13.27
CA ILE A 1049 10.63 12.89 12.06
C ILE A 1049 11.59 14.00 11.59
N SER A 1050 12.71 14.23 12.28
CA SER A 1050 13.69 15.27 11.93
C SER A 1050 15.05 14.69 11.55
N TRP A 1051 15.54 13.71 12.31
CA TRP A 1051 16.83 13.04 12.10
C TRP A 1051 16.71 11.67 11.42
N GLY A 1052 15.49 11.15 11.24
CA GLY A 1052 15.26 9.77 10.84
C GLY A 1052 15.82 8.78 11.86
N TYR A 1053 16.42 7.69 11.37
CA TYR A 1053 17.19 6.74 12.18
C TYR A 1053 18.51 7.33 12.71
N GLY A 1054 18.93 8.53 12.28
CA GLY A 1054 20.12 9.24 12.77
C GLY A 1054 21.05 9.74 11.67
N ILE A 1055 22.30 10.04 12.05
CA ILE A 1055 23.32 10.59 11.15
C ILE A 1055 24.00 9.48 10.36
N LEU A 1056 24.21 9.70 9.06
CA LEU A 1056 24.93 8.79 8.16
C LEU A 1056 26.35 8.42 8.68
N ASN A 1057 26.55 7.16 9.10
CA ASN A 1057 27.86 6.64 9.48
C ASN A 1057 28.17 5.32 8.73
N LEU A 1058 28.80 5.44 7.55
CA LEU A 1058 29.15 4.31 6.70
C LEU A 1058 30.04 3.26 7.40
N ARG A 1059 30.89 3.67 8.35
CA ARG A 1059 31.73 2.73 9.09
C ARG A 1059 30.87 1.80 9.96
N ARG A 1060 29.92 2.36 10.71
CA ARG A 1060 28.96 1.59 11.50
C ARG A 1060 28.08 0.69 10.62
N ALA A 1061 27.70 1.14 9.42
CA ALA A 1061 26.99 0.29 8.45
C ALA A 1061 27.80 -0.98 8.09
N PHE A 1062 29.09 -0.83 7.77
CA PHE A 1062 29.98 -1.97 7.52
C PHE A 1062 30.21 -2.85 8.77
N GLU A 1063 30.31 -2.27 9.96
CA GLU A 1063 30.45 -3.03 11.22
C GLU A 1063 29.19 -3.87 11.53
N GLN A 1064 27.99 -3.33 11.25
CA GLN A 1064 26.70 -4.04 11.39
C GLN A 1064 26.43 -5.09 10.29
N VAL A 1065 27.13 -5.00 9.16
CA VAL A 1065 27.19 -6.09 8.16
C VAL A 1065 28.10 -7.21 8.67
N ARG A 1066 29.25 -6.88 9.28
CA ARG A 1066 30.30 -7.85 9.64
C ARG A 1066 29.93 -8.85 10.73
N SER A 1067 28.96 -8.52 11.58
CA SER A 1067 28.35 -9.47 12.52
C SER A 1067 27.65 -10.64 11.83
N GLN A 1068 27.39 -10.55 10.52
CA GLN A 1068 26.68 -11.55 9.73
C GLN A 1068 27.57 -12.51 8.93
N GLU A 1069 28.91 -12.36 9.01
CA GLU A 1069 29.91 -13.11 8.22
C GLU A 1069 30.43 -14.42 8.87
N ALA A 1070 29.92 -14.78 10.04
CA ALA A 1070 29.94 -16.19 10.43
C ALA A 1070 29.01 -17.00 9.50
N TRP A 1071 29.28 -18.31 9.36
CA TRP A 1071 28.55 -19.27 8.50
C TRP A 1071 28.87 -19.20 7.00
N SER A 1072 29.96 -19.89 6.62
CA SER A 1072 30.23 -20.25 5.23
C SER A 1072 29.22 -21.30 4.71
N TYR A 1073 28.77 -21.14 3.47
CA TYR A 1073 27.92 -22.13 2.80
C TYR A 1073 28.65 -23.47 2.60
N PRO A 1074 28.00 -24.62 2.86
CA PRO A 1074 28.55 -25.91 2.48
C PRO A 1074 28.48 -26.09 0.95
N VAL A 1075 29.62 -25.93 0.27
CA VAL A 1075 29.75 -26.27 -1.15
C VAL A 1075 29.59 -27.78 -1.32
N PHE A 1076 28.47 -28.20 -1.92
CA PHE A 1076 28.29 -29.59 -2.36
C PHE A 1076 29.29 -29.90 -3.49
N LEU A 1077 30.43 -30.48 -3.12
CA LEU A 1077 31.37 -31.09 -4.06
C LEU A 1077 30.64 -32.21 -4.82
N ARG A 1078 30.28 -31.94 -6.08
CA ARG A 1078 29.92 -33.00 -7.02
C ARG A 1078 31.11 -33.95 -7.11
N LYS A 1079 30.90 -35.23 -6.77
CA LYS A 1079 31.82 -36.29 -7.20
C LYS A 1079 31.83 -36.29 -8.73
N GLY A 1080 33.01 -36.11 -9.31
CA GLY A 1080 33.24 -36.51 -10.70
C GLY A 1080 33.37 -38.03 -10.76
N GLU A 1081 32.58 -38.66 -11.63
CA GLU A 1081 32.82 -40.01 -12.12
C GLU A 1081 33.15 -39.89 -13.61
N GLY A 1082 34.14 -40.65 -14.09
CA GLY A 1082 34.49 -40.75 -15.52
C GLY A 1082 35.71 -39.94 -15.96
N GLU A 1083 36.82 -40.67 -16.11
CA GLU A 1083 37.99 -40.46 -17.02
C GLU A 1083 38.72 -39.10 -16.99
#